data_AF-A0A239AWZ6-F1
#
_entry.id   AF-A0A239AWZ6-F1
#
_cell.length_a   1.000
_cell.length_b   1.000
_cell.length_c   1.000
_cell.angle_alpha   90.00
_cell.angle_beta   90.00
_cell.angle_gamma   90.00
#
_symmetry.space_group_name_H-M   'P 1'
#
loop_
_entity.id
_entity.type
_entity.pdbx_description
1 polymer ?
#
loop_
_entity_poly.entity_id
_entity_poly.type
_entity_poly.pdbx_seq_one_letter_code
_entity_poly.pdbx_strand_id
1 'polypeptide(L)'
;MEHDLTFQQIKERVELPELLTHYGYTLQKGEDLAKGKWHVFEGDDKLVVFKGRGGDWMYFNSQDDRDKGSVVDWMKNRVSTGRIAGIEQLPGRNLWQSVNDHFRAYLNLPEAERPKLTLPPISETAPGEKFQSILTKDCRPLENTAYLESRGITKTTLQNPQFAGRILNQLHTVQREGMPAKTFVNTAFPSYHEGRIVGLELKGQGFKGQAPESQFARSLWLSKLPEGKPPTHLVVSESAIDTLSYAQMHPGERALYASTSGTLTQNKIFEMKRLMGEERIPAIKSAFDNDTQGHHFDTRLLAGFASEQNPMKVVREHPHLLTVEINTANLPSVQAVSQQLKVFNAKITDQYHRESGEPVSPAIPQTLRDELISSARQYPNTYQFHVPMNREALGAFNQAIGQHLQYDQKIELVKSQGKDWNEDLKQEQMQKVVKRELGGVNENQVGKATEQQAQAEAREKGERLVTVEFREGRNDILQLNTVQQDLEKAGLRIAHATRLDSNVPREIATELTLRYRIDSPQLPAISAALDNLATNPRATINEPVQDATERRQLVATQQQAEQQKQQAGPQIQPSDSPAHDQARLSFVRAASPLAKELRDSGAGLEAAFLQQLSKVLIRQPEIKGADQEQLNKVMAKLDKSPALNESPAAQQLRQAVQVLTTPAVAPSRQVQQKPEPPAQDVRKRGPRL
;
A
#
# COMPACT_ATOMS: atom_id res chain seq x y z
N MET A 1 15.83 -38.08 -42.34
CA MET A 1 15.03 -37.72 -41.15
C MET A 1 15.92 -36.88 -40.27
N GLU A 2 15.71 -35.57 -40.25
CA GLU A 2 16.39 -34.72 -39.27
C GLU A 2 15.69 -34.91 -37.93
N HIS A 3 16.47 -35.14 -36.88
CA HIS A 3 15.93 -35.38 -35.54
C HIS A 3 15.24 -34.11 -35.00
N ASP A 4 14.27 -34.31 -34.11
CA ASP A 4 13.73 -33.19 -33.34
C ASP A 4 14.80 -32.58 -32.45
N LEU A 5 14.87 -31.24 -32.47
CA LEU A 5 15.75 -30.49 -31.58
C LEU A 5 15.38 -30.84 -30.13
N THR A 6 16.34 -31.38 -29.40
CA THR A 6 16.17 -31.59 -27.96
C THR A 6 16.21 -30.25 -27.23
N PHE A 7 15.53 -30.14 -26.10
CA PHE A 7 15.55 -28.91 -25.29
C PHE A 7 16.97 -28.53 -24.85
N GLN A 8 17.87 -29.51 -24.70
CA GLN A 8 19.29 -29.27 -24.41
C GLN A 8 19.99 -28.58 -25.59
N GLN A 9 19.85 -29.09 -26.82
CA GLN A 9 20.41 -28.46 -28.02
C GLN A 9 19.87 -27.06 -28.26
N ILE A 10 18.61 -26.78 -27.90
CA ILE A 10 18.03 -25.43 -28.00
C ILE A 10 18.70 -24.48 -27.00
N LYS A 11 18.83 -24.90 -25.74
CA LYS A 11 19.50 -24.11 -24.69
C LYS A 11 20.98 -23.82 -24.99
N GLU A 12 21.67 -24.74 -25.64
CA GLU A 12 23.08 -24.60 -26.03
C GLU A 12 23.30 -23.74 -27.28
N ARG A 13 22.27 -23.59 -28.14
CA ARG A 13 22.39 -22.92 -29.45
C ARG A 13 21.63 -21.60 -29.59
N VAL A 14 20.75 -21.28 -28.64
CA VAL A 14 19.88 -20.10 -28.71
C VAL A 14 20.15 -19.15 -27.55
N GLU A 15 20.79 -18.03 -27.87
CA GLU A 15 20.95 -16.91 -26.96
C GLU A 15 19.61 -16.18 -26.81
N LEU A 16 18.93 -16.33 -25.67
CA LEU A 16 17.61 -15.72 -25.42
C LEU A 16 17.60 -14.20 -25.66
N PRO A 17 18.61 -13.39 -25.28
CA PRO A 17 18.62 -11.96 -25.60
C PRO A 17 18.53 -11.66 -27.10
N GLU A 18 19.20 -12.45 -27.93
CA GLU A 18 19.23 -12.28 -29.39
C GLU A 18 17.91 -12.74 -30.04
N LEU A 19 17.33 -13.81 -29.51
CA LEU A 19 15.98 -14.28 -29.87
C LEU A 19 14.92 -13.23 -29.54
N LEU A 20 14.98 -12.61 -28.36
CA LEU A 20 14.06 -11.54 -27.95
C LEU A 20 14.14 -10.33 -28.90
N THR A 21 15.36 -9.88 -29.24
CA THR A 21 15.55 -8.79 -30.20
C THR A 21 15.04 -9.15 -31.61
N HIS A 22 15.17 -10.40 -32.05
CA HIS A 22 14.62 -10.85 -33.33
C HIS A 22 13.09 -10.72 -33.38
N TYR A 23 12.42 -11.02 -32.27
CA TYR A 23 10.96 -10.85 -32.11
C TYR A 23 10.55 -9.47 -31.57
N GLY A 24 11.36 -8.43 -31.79
CA GLY A 24 10.97 -7.04 -31.59
C GLY A 24 11.15 -6.45 -30.18
N TYR A 25 11.70 -7.21 -29.23
CA TYR A 25 11.98 -6.67 -27.89
C TYR A 25 13.20 -5.75 -27.88
N THR A 26 13.07 -4.62 -27.19
CA THR A 26 14.13 -3.62 -27.04
C THR A 26 14.86 -3.75 -25.70
N LEU A 27 16.19 -3.72 -25.70
CA LEU A 27 16.99 -3.71 -24.48
C LEU A 27 16.92 -2.33 -23.81
N GLN A 28 16.43 -2.29 -22.58
CA GLN A 28 16.31 -1.07 -21.77
C GLN A 28 17.65 -0.66 -21.15
N LYS A 29 17.86 0.65 -20.95
CA LYS A 29 19.09 1.22 -20.34
C LYS A 29 18.79 1.74 -18.92
N GLY A 30 19.72 1.53 -17.98
CA GLY A 30 19.60 1.99 -16.59
C GLY A 30 20.79 1.61 -15.71
N GLU A 31 20.92 2.24 -14.53
CA GLU A 31 22.07 2.08 -13.62
C GLU A 31 22.33 0.63 -13.16
N ASP A 32 21.28 -0.21 -13.07
CA ASP A 32 21.44 -1.61 -12.66
C ASP A 32 21.95 -2.52 -13.80
N LEU A 33 21.85 -2.11 -15.08
CA LEU A 33 22.53 -2.83 -16.17
C LEU A 33 24.05 -2.70 -16.07
N ALA A 34 24.56 -1.56 -15.57
CA ALA A 34 26.00 -1.36 -15.34
C ALA A 34 26.56 -2.27 -14.23
N LYS A 35 25.70 -2.93 -13.44
CA LYS A 35 26.07 -3.84 -12.35
C LYS A 35 26.02 -5.32 -12.75
N GLY A 36 25.75 -5.65 -14.00
CA GLY A 36 25.98 -6.98 -14.60
C GLY A 36 25.24 -8.15 -13.95
N LYS A 37 23.97 -7.98 -13.54
CA LYS A 37 23.18 -9.06 -12.88
C LYS A 37 22.04 -9.63 -13.74
N TRP A 38 21.42 -8.79 -14.56
CA TRP A 38 20.31 -9.15 -15.45
C TRP A 38 20.15 -8.08 -16.52
N HIS A 39 19.44 -8.41 -17.58
CA HIS A 39 19.03 -7.49 -18.63
C HIS A 39 17.52 -7.33 -18.61
N VAL A 40 17.03 -6.17 -19.05
CA VAL A 40 15.59 -5.87 -19.09
C VAL A 40 15.21 -5.61 -20.53
N PHE A 41 14.29 -6.41 -21.04
CA PHE A 41 13.76 -6.33 -22.40
C PHE A 41 12.31 -5.86 -22.35
N GLU A 42 11.96 -4.94 -23.25
CA GLU A 42 10.64 -4.31 -23.31
C GLU A 42 10.09 -4.40 -24.73
N GLY A 43 8.92 -5.01 -24.85
CA GLY A 43 8.10 -5.16 -26.07
C GLY A 43 6.63 -5.10 -25.66
N ASP A 44 5.81 -6.07 -26.11
CA ASP A 44 4.42 -6.21 -25.64
C ASP A 44 4.31 -6.55 -24.14
N ASP A 45 5.40 -7.07 -23.56
CA ASP A 45 5.58 -7.23 -22.11
C ASP A 45 7.03 -6.92 -21.68
N LYS A 46 7.25 -6.87 -20.37
CA LYS A 46 8.52 -6.45 -19.75
C LYS A 46 9.21 -7.62 -19.07
N LEU A 47 10.26 -8.13 -19.70
CA LEU A 47 10.98 -9.33 -19.33
C LEU A 47 12.32 -9.01 -18.67
N VAL A 48 12.65 -9.72 -17.60
CA VAL A 48 13.94 -9.69 -16.94
C VAL A 48 14.68 -10.99 -17.27
N VAL A 49 15.86 -10.87 -17.89
CA VAL A 49 16.64 -11.98 -18.48
C VAL A 49 17.97 -12.13 -17.74
N PHE A 50 18.33 -13.37 -17.41
CA PHE A 50 19.50 -13.69 -16.57
C PHE A 50 20.04 -15.10 -16.89
N LYS A 51 21.24 -15.42 -16.41
CA LYS A 51 21.82 -16.78 -16.49
C LYS A 51 21.42 -17.61 -15.27
N GLY A 52 20.94 -18.83 -15.51
CA GLY A 52 20.60 -19.81 -14.48
C GLY A 52 21.82 -20.59 -13.97
N ARG A 53 21.62 -21.45 -12.96
CA ARG A 53 22.68 -22.24 -12.28
C ARG A 53 23.49 -23.20 -13.16
N GLY A 54 23.12 -23.38 -14.42
CA GLY A 54 23.81 -24.25 -15.39
C GLY A 54 24.28 -23.52 -16.65
N GLY A 55 24.37 -22.18 -16.64
CA GLY A 55 24.69 -21.40 -17.84
C GLY A 55 23.54 -21.22 -18.83
N ASP A 56 22.39 -21.87 -18.60
CA ASP A 56 21.14 -21.66 -19.35
C ASP A 56 20.67 -20.20 -19.27
N TRP A 57 20.09 -19.70 -20.37
CA TRP A 57 19.33 -18.46 -20.34
C TRP A 57 17.94 -18.67 -19.71
N MET A 58 17.62 -17.79 -18.76
CA MET A 58 16.37 -17.76 -18.02
C MET A 58 15.72 -16.38 -18.12
N TYR A 59 14.40 -16.34 -17.98
CA TYR A 59 13.65 -15.09 -17.87
C TYR A 59 12.52 -15.19 -16.84
N PHE A 60 12.05 -14.03 -16.38
CA PHE A 60 10.70 -13.87 -15.84
C PHE A 60 10.06 -12.58 -16.35
N ASN A 61 8.76 -12.62 -16.57
CA ASN A 61 7.95 -11.45 -16.84
C ASN A 61 7.70 -10.69 -15.54
N SER A 62 7.96 -9.38 -15.54
CA SER A 62 7.77 -8.53 -14.36
C SER A 62 6.29 -8.24 -14.03
N GLN A 63 5.37 -8.59 -14.93
CA GLN A 63 3.94 -8.30 -14.85
C GLN A 63 3.04 -9.56 -14.77
N ASP A 64 3.57 -10.75 -15.07
CA ASP A 64 2.88 -12.05 -14.90
C ASP A 64 3.85 -13.09 -14.34
N ASP A 65 3.68 -13.47 -13.07
CA ASP A 65 4.62 -14.36 -12.39
C ASP A 65 4.56 -15.81 -12.88
N ARG A 66 3.63 -16.16 -13.77
CA ARG A 66 3.54 -17.48 -14.43
C ARG A 66 4.33 -17.53 -15.72
N ASP A 67 4.60 -16.39 -16.35
CA ASP A 67 5.38 -16.26 -17.57
C ASP A 67 6.88 -16.16 -17.24
N LYS A 68 7.49 -17.31 -16.96
CA LYS A 68 8.91 -17.43 -16.60
C LYS A 68 9.44 -18.81 -16.96
N GLY A 69 10.75 -18.93 -17.11
CA GLY A 69 11.43 -20.19 -17.36
C GLY A 69 12.69 -20.02 -18.18
N SER A 70 13.04 -21.05 -18.94
CA SER A 70 14.13 -21.04 -19.91
C SER A 70 13.71 -20.42 -21.25
N VAL A 71 14.65 -20.30 -22.18
CA VAL A 71 14.37 -19.97 -23.60
C VAL A 71 13.26 -20.84 -24.23
N VAL A 72 13.20 -22.12 -23.87
CA VAL A 72 12.17 -23.07 -24.36
C VAL A 72 10.79 -22.72 -23.80
N ASP A 73 10.72 -22.38 -22.51
CA ASP A 73 9.48 -21.99 -21.84
C ASP A 73 8.94 -20.65 -22.40
N TRP A 74 9.84 -19.71 -22.72
CA TRP A 74 9.48 -18.47 -23.39
C TRP A 74 8.77 -18.73 -24.72
N MET A 75 9.41 -19.48 -25.63
CA MET A 75 8.85 -19.80 -26.95
C MET A 75 7.51 -20.53 -26.82
N LYS A 76 7.43 -21.55 -25.95
CA LYS A 76 6.20 -22.27 -25.62
C LYS A 76 5.08 -21.34 -25.16
N ASN A 77 5.36 -20.40 -24.26
CA ASN A 77 4.37 -19.46 -23.74
C ASN A 77 3.90 -18.49 -24.83
N ARG A 78 4.79 -18.04 -25.73
CA ARG A 78 4.42 -17.18 -26.87
C ARG A 78 3.58 -17.93 -27.92
N VAL A 79 3.98 -19.14 -28.33
CA VAL A 79 3.18 -20.00 -29.23
C VAL A 79 1.80 -20.31 -28.63
N SER A 80 1.72 -20.59 -27.33
CA SER A 80 0.45 -20.91 -26.65
C SER A 80 -0.50 -19.72 -26.49
N THR A 81 0.01 -18.48 -26.56
CA THR A 81 -0.77 -17.26 -26.35
C THR A 81 -1.05 -16.48 -27.63
N GLY A 82 -0.28 -16.70 -28.71
CA GLY A 82 -0.44 -16.04 -30.00
C GLY A 82 -0.26 -14.51 -29.94
N ARG A 83 0.42 -14.00 -28.91
CA ARG A 83 0.52 -12.55 -28.62
C ARG A 83 1.56 -11.82 -29.47
N ILE A 84 2.59 -12.53 -29.94
CA ILE A 84 3.66 -11.95 -30.76
C ILE A 84 3.41 -12.32 -32.21
N ALA A 85 3.40 -11.31 -33.09
CA ALA A 85 3.30 -11.52 -34.52
C ALA A 85 4.45 -12.42 -35.02
N GLY A 86 4.11 -13.51 -35.72
CA GLY A 86 5.07 -14.51 -36.18
C GLY A 86 5.38 -15.65 -35.20
N ILE A 87 4.80 -15.65 -33.99
CA ILE A 87 4.88 -16.81 -33.06
C ILE A 87 3.48 -17.33 -32.74
N GLU A 88 3.04 -18.33 -33.51
CA GLU A 88 1.74 -18.99 -33.36
C GLU A 88 1.84 -20.51 -33.49
N GLN A 89 0.80 -21.24 -33.08
CA GLN A 89 0.72 -22.68 -33.30
C GLN A 89 0.40 -22.96 -34.77
N LEU A 90 1.31 -23.65 -35.48
CA LEU A 90 1.18 -23.87 -36.92
C LEU A 90 0.04 -24.85 -37.24
N PRO A 91 -0.75 -24.63 -38.32
CA PRO A 91 -1.82 -25.54 -38.72
C PRO A 91 -1.34 -26.99 -38.89
N GLY A 92 -2.06 -27.93 -38.27
CA GLY A 92 -1.72 -29.36 -38.32
C GLY A 92 -0.53 -29.79 -37.45
N ARG A 93 0.10 -28.88 -36.69
CA ARG A 93 1.13 -29.20 -35.69
C ARG A 93 0.57 -29.14 -34.28
N ASN A 94 1.11 -29.94 -33.37
CA ASN A 94 0.90 -29.74 -31.94
C ASN A 94 1.80 -28.62 -31.39
N LEU A 95 1.54 -28.17 -30.16
CA LEU A 95 2.28 -27.09 -29.50
C LEU A 95 3.81 -27.29 -29.55
N TRP A 96 4.30 -28.47 -29.16
CA TRP A 96 5.74 -28.75 -29.09
C TRP A 96 6.40 -28.86 -30.47
N GLN A 97 5.68 -29.38 -31.46
CA GLN A 97 6.13 -29.35 -32.86
C GLN A 97 6.25 -27.92 -33.37
N SER A 98 5.28 -27.04 -33.06
CA SER A 98 5.33 -25.63 -33.45
C SER A 98 6.48 -24.90 -32.75
N VAL A 99 6.71 -25.15 -31.46
CA VAL A 99 7.86 -24.62 -30.71
C VAL A 99 9.19 -25.03 -31.35
N ASN A 100 9.35 -26.31 -31.71
CA ASN A 100 10.56 -26.79 -32.40
C ASN A 100 10.70 -26.19 -33.81
N ASP A 101 9.61 -26.03 -34.56
CA ASP A 101 9.63 -25.46 -35.90
C ASP A 101 10.00 -23.95 -35.88
N HIS A 102 9.56 -23.19 -34.88
CA HIS A 102 10.02 -21.80 -34.66
C HIS A 102 11.51 -21.72 -34.30
N PHE A 103 12.00 -22.60 -33.41
CA PHE A 103 13.44 -22.66 -33.13
C PHE A 103 14.27 -23.07 -34.35
N ARG A 104 13.78 -24.00 -35.18
CA ARG A 104 14.42 -24.35 -36.47
C ARG A 104 14.47 -23.16 -37.42
N ALA A 105 13.37 -22.42 -37.57
CA ALA A 105 13.31 -21.25 -38.44
C ALA A 105 14.38 -20.22 -38.03
N TYR A 106 14.43 -19.86 -36.74
CA TYR A 106 15.45 -18.96 -36.20
C TYR A 106 16.89 -19.49 -36.36
N LEU A 107 17.12 -20.78 -36.05
CA LEU A 107 18.43 -21.43 -36.18
C LEU A 107 18.87 -21.71 -37.62
N ASN A 108 18.00 -21.51 -38.61
CA ASN A 108 18.31 -21.61 -40.04
C ASN A 108 18.52 -20.25 -40.72
N LEU A 109 18.23 -19.12 -40.04
CA LEU A 109 18.55 -17.79 -40.56
C LEU A 109 20.05 -17.64 -40.82
N PRO A 110 20.49 -16.96 -41.90
CA PRO A 110 21.89 -16.60 -42.11
C PRO A 110 22.47 -15.88 -40.89
N GLU A 111 23.74 -16.12 -40.56
CA GLU A 111 24.37 -15.52 -39.37
C GLU A 111 24.39 -13.98 -39.40
N ALA A 112 24.37 -13.38 -40.60
CA ALA A 112 24.26 -11.94 -40.80
C ALA A 112 22.85 -11.36 -40.54
N GLU A 113 21.80 -12.21 -40.51
CA GLU A 113 20.41 -11.81 -40.25
C GLU A 113 19.99 -12.04 -38.79
N ARG A 114 20.79 -12.76 -38.00
CA ARG A 114 20.56 -12.93 -36.57
C ARG A 114 21.06 -11.70 -35.81
N PRO A 115 20.26 -11.12 -34.89
CA PRO A 115 20.74 -10.03 -34.05
C PRO A 115 21.95 -10.48 -33.23
N LYS A 116 23.06 -9.75 -33.32
CA LYS A 116 24.22 -9.95 -32.44
C LYS A 116 24.23 -8.89 -31.36
N LEU A 117 24.12 -9.31 -30.10
CA LEU A 117 23.93 -8.38 -28.98
C LEU A 117 25.13 -8.40 -28.02
N THR A 118 25.98 -7.36 -28.09
CA THR A 118 27.07 -7.19 -27.12
C THR A 118 26.51 -6.78 -25.77
N LEU A 119 26.41 -7.73 -24.85
CA LEU A 119 25.90 -7.52 -23.49
C LEU A 119 27.04 -7.33 -22.47
N PRO A 120 26.84 -6.52 -21.41
CA PRO A 120 27.69 -6.54 -20.23
C PRO A 120 27.72 -7.96 -19.64
N PRO A 121 28.89 -8.48 -19.20
CA PRO A 121 28.99 -9.83 -18.67
C PRO A 121 28.08 -9.98 -17.43
N ILE A 122 27.15 -10.94 -17.49
CA ILE A 122 26.38 -11.34 -16.32
C ILE A 122 27.29 -12.17 -15.43
N SER A 123 27.54 -11.69 -14.21
CA SER A 123 28.23 -12.52 -13.20
C SER A 123 27.31 -13.66 -12.77
N GLU A 124 27.84 -14.89 -12.69
CA GLU A 124 27.15 -16.01 -12.06
C GLU A 124 26.97 -15.76 -10.55
N THR A 125 25.92 -15.04 -10.16
CA THR A 125 25.44 -15.08 -8.78
C THR A 125 24.63 -16.36 -8.61
N ALA A 126 25.26 -17.41 -8.08
CA ALA A 126 24.52 -18.56 -7.58
C ALA A 126 23.48 -18.06 -6.55
N PRO A 127 22.16 -18.26 -6.77
CA PRO A 127 21.14 -17.65 -5.93
C PRO A 127 21.33 -17.97 -4.45
N GLY A 128 21.73 -16.96 -3.69
CA GLY A 128 21.81 -16.97 -2.24
C GLY A 128 23.20 -16.75 -1.62
N GLU A 129 24.30 -16.61 -2.38
CA GLU A 129 25.61 -16.35 -1.79
C GLU A 129 25.64 -15.07 -0.94
N LYS A 130 24.94 -14.02 -1.35
CA LYS A 130 24.94 -12.74 -0.62
C LYS A 130 24.10 -12.81 0.66
N PHE A 131 22.92 -13.43 0.62
CA PHE A 131 22.15 -13.66 1.84
C PHE A 131 22.90 -14.61 2.79
N GLN A 132 23.50 -15.69 2.27
CA GLN A 132 24.25 -16.65 3.09
C GLN A 132 25.48 -16.01 3.73
N SER A 133 26.17 -15.12 3.01
CA SER A 133 27.26 -14.31 3.57
C SER A 133 26.76 -13.40 4.71
N ILE A 134 25.63 -12.70 4.54
CA ILE A 134 25.05 -11.86 5.61
C ILE A 134 24.65 -12.71 6.81
N LEU A 135 23.96 -13.83 6.59
CA LEU A 135 23.51 -14.75 7.64
C LEU A 135 24.67 -15.35 8.44
N THR A 136 25.79 -15.67 7.78
CA THR A 136 26.93 -16.33 8.44
C THR A 136 27.93 -15.35 9.04
N LYS A 137 28.19 -14.21 8.38
CA LYS A 137 29.22 -13.24 8.81
C LYS A 137 28.65 -12.16 9.70
N ASP A 138 27.45 -11.65 9.41
CA ASP A 138 26.91 -10.42 10.00
C ASP A 138 25.83 -10.68 11.05
N CYS A 139 25.20 -11.86 11.03
CA CYS A 139 24.20 -12.24 12.03
C CYS A 139 24.79 -12.93 13.27
N ARG A 140 24.19 -12.65 14.42
CA ARG A 140 24.53 -13.19 15.74
C ARG A 140 23.24 -13.60 16.47
N PRO A 141 23.30 -14.40 17.56
CA PRO A 141 22.17 -14.63 18.44
C PRO A 141 21.50 -13.30 18.87
N LEU A 142 20.22 -13.36 19.24
CA LEU A 142 19.49 -12.20 19.74
C LEU A 142 19.97 -11.83 21.15
N GLU A 143 20.83 -10.82 21.22
CA GLU A 143 21.36 -10.23 22.47
C GLU A 143 20.78 -8.83 22.69
N ASN A 144 20.65 -8.03 21.63
CA ASN A 144 20.01 -6.72 21.66
C ASN A 144 18.51 -6.85 21.32
N THR A 145 17.69 -6.79 22.37
CA THR A 145 16.23 -6.89 22.31
C THR A 145 15.50 -5.54 22.24
N ALA A 146 16.22 -4.41 22.34
CA ALA A 146 15.62 -3.08 22.55
C ALA A 146 14.63 -2.66 21.45
N TYR A 147 14.86 -3.06 20.19
CA TYR A 147 13.90 -2.84 19.11
C TYR A 147 12.58 -3.58 19.36
N LEU A 148 12.64 -4.86 19.73
CA LEU A 148 11.47 -5.71 19.98
C LEU A 148 10.71 -5.27 21.24
N GLU A 149 11.42 -4.85 22.28
CA GLU A 149 10.84 -4.27 23.49
C GLU A 149 10.13 -2.95 23.20
N SER A 150 10.66 -2.10 22.30
CA SER A 150 9.95 -0.90 21.81
C SER A 150 8.70 -1.21 20.96
N ARG A 151 8.58 -2.45 20.48
CA ARG A 151 7.35 -3.00 19.88
C ARG A 151 6.45 -3.69 20.92
N GLY A 152 6.74 -3.61 22.22
CA GLY A 152 5.95 -4.24 23.28
C GLY A 152 6.20 -5.75 23.45
N ILE A 153 7.10 -6.36 22.67
CA ILE A 153 7.44 -7.77 22.81
C ILE A 153 8.33 -7.94 24.05
N THR A 154 7.81 -8.62 25.08
CA THR A 154 8.51 -8.80 26.36
C THR A 154 9.66 -9.80 26.24
N LYS A 155 10.67 -9.67 27.13
CA LYS A 155 11.76 -10.65 27.23
C LYS A 155 11.25 -12.07 27.48
N THR A 156 10.18 -12.25 28.25
CA THR A 156 9.51 -13.55 28.46
C THR A 156 9.08 -14.20 27.16
N THR A 157 8.50 -13.42 26.23
CA THR A 157 8.15 -13.91 24.89
C THR A 157 9.40 -14.24 24.09
N LEU A 158 10.41 -13.37 24.07
CA LEU A 158 11.66 -13.60 23.32
C LEU A 158 12.47 -14.81 23.84
N GLN A 159 12.36 -15.12 25.13
CA GLN A 159 13.00 -16.25 25.80
C GLN A 159 12.21 -17.57 25.69
N ASN A 160 10.99 -17.54 25.15
CA ASN A 160 10.21 -18.75 24.92
C ASN A 160 10.99 -19.70 23.98
N PRO A 161 11.15 -21.00 24.32
CA PRO A 161 11.88 -21.98 23.50
C PRO A 161 11.43 -22.03 22.03
N GLN A 162 10.16 -21.70 21.74
CA GLN A 162 9.63 -21.61 20.38
C GLN A 162 10.30 -20.52 19.53
N PHE A 163 10.77 -19.42 20.11
CA PHE A 163 11.42 -18.33 19.38
C PHE A 163 12.95 -18.33 19.51
N ALA A 164 13.51 -19.12 20.41
CA ALA A 164 14.95 -19.29 20.59
C ALA A 164 15.65 -19.72 19.28
N GLY A 165 16.55 -18.89 18.75
CA GLY A 165 17.26 -19.13 17.49
C GLY A 165 16.42 -18.88 16.22
N ARG A 166 15.21 -18.33 16.35
CA ARG A 166 14.36 -17.89 15.22
C ARG A 166 14.40 -16.39 14.98
N ILE A 167 15.04 -15.65 15.88
CA ILE A 167 15.28 -14.22 15.79
C ILE A 167 16.77 -14.00 16.06
N LEU A 168 17.40 -13.13 15.28
CA LEU A 168 18.84 -12.84 15.32
C LEU A 168 19.06 -11.33 15.44
N ASN A 169 20.26 -10.92 15.84
CA ASN A 169 20.74 -9.57 15.53
C ASN A 169 21.59 -9.62 14.26
N GLN A 170 21.53 -8.56 13.45
CA GLN A 170 22.38 -8.38 12.28
C GLN A 170 23.17 -7.08 12.42
N LEU A 171 24.49 -7.16 12.30
CA LEU A 171 25.40 -6.03 12.40
C LEU A 171 25.66 -5.45 11.01
N HIS A 172 25.28 -4.21 10.79
CA HIS A 172 25.50 -3.52 9.52
C HIS A 172 26.45 -2.33 9.69
N THR A 173 27.69 -2.48 9.25
CA THR A 173 28.68 -1.40 9.26
C THR A 173 28.60 -0.58 7.99
N VAL A 174 28.30 0.70 8.12
CA VAL A 174 28.31 1.67 7.00
C VAL A 174 29.57 2.52 7.12
N GLN A 175 30.42 2.46 6.10
CA GLN A 175 31.54 3.39 5.91
C GLN A 175 31.10 4.44 4.88
N ARG A 176 31.22 5.73 5.23
CA ARG A 176 31.07 6.85 4.29
C ARG A 176 32.41 7.54 4.13
N GLU A 177 32.69 8.05 2.94
CA GLU A 177 33.92 8.80 2.68
C GLU A 177 33.98 10.04 3.58
N GLY A 178 35.11 10.25 4.25
CA GLY A 178 35.29 11.32 5.23
C GLY A 178 34.62 11.14 6.60
N MET A 179 33.94 10.01 6.89
CA MET A 179 33.30 9.75 8.19
C MET A 179 33.81 8.45 8.83
N PRO A 180 33.78 8.32 10.18
CA PRO A 180 34.08 7.05 10.84
C PRO A 180 33.02 5.98 10.53
N ALA A 181 33.43 4.72 10.50
CA ALA A 181 32.54 3.57 10.32
C ALA A 181 31.45 3.55 11.41
N LYS A 182 30.18 3.46 11.01
CA LYS A 182 29.05 3.35 11.94
C LYS A 182 28.35 2.00 11.80
N THR A 183 28.39 1.22 12.88
CA THR A 183 27.70 -0.08 12.96
C THR A 183 26.30 0.08 13.54
N PHE A 184 25.30 -0.42 12.81
CA PHE A 184 23.91 -0.50 13.23
C PHE A 184 23.58 -1.93 13.64
N VAL A 185 22.74 -2.10 14.67
CA VAL A 185 22.23 -3.40 15.11
C VAL A 185 20.76 -3.51 14.69
N ASN A 186 20.49 -4.36 13.70
CA ASN A 186 19.14 -4.69 13.28
C ASN A 186 18.65 -5.95 14.00
N THR A 187 17.33 -6.11 14.12
CA THR A 187 16.70 -7.40 14.36
C THR A 187 16.49 -8.09 13.01
N ALA A 188 16.83 -9.37 12.93
CA ALA A 188 16.76 -10.16 11.72
C ALA A 188 15.88 -11.41 11.92
N PHE A 189 15.03 -11.66 10.94
CA PHE A 189 14.02 -12.72 10.93
C PHE A 189 14.32 -13.67 9.76
N PRO A 190 14.94 -14.84 10.00
CA PRO A 190 15.26 -15.81 8.94
C PRO A 190 13.99 -16.47 8.39
N SER A 191 13.84 -16.47 7.07
CA SER A 191 12.72 -17.12 6.37
C SER A 191 13.12 -18.49 5.83
N TYR A 192 12.27 -19.49 6.05
CA TYR A 192 12.49 -20.90 5.79
C TYR A 192 11.68 -21.40 4.60
N HIS A 193 12.24 -22.36 3.86
CA HIS A 193 11.58 -23.17 2.84
C HIS A 193 12.21 -24.57 2.87
N GLU A 194 11.42 -25.64 2.91
CA GLU A 194 11.95 -27.03 2.99
C GLU A 194 12.97 -27.22 4.14
N GLY A 195 12.69 -26.60 5.29
CA GLY A 195 13.56 -26.63 6.48
C GLY A 195 14.86 -25.80 6.38
N ARG A 196 15.17 -25.20 5.22
CA ARG A 196 16.39 -24.39 5.02
C ARG A 196 16.08 -22.91 5.12
N ILE A 197 16.99 -22.12 5.70
CA ILE A 197 16.91 -20.66 5.61
C ILE A 197 17.23 -20.27 4.17
N VAL A 198 16.36 -19.47 3.56
CA VAL A 198 16.48 -18.99 2.17
C VAL A 198 16.17 -17.50 2.02
N GLY A 199 16.04 -16.77 3.14
CA GLY A 199 15.84 -15.33 3.17
C GLY A 199 16.00 -14.75 4.57
N LEU A 200 16.10 -13.43 4.64
CA LEU A 200 16.30 -12.71 5.91
C LEU A 200 15.60 -11.34 5.86
N GLU A 201 14.49 -11.20 6.58
CA GLU A 201 13.83 -9.90 6.76
C GLU A 201 14.56 -9.13 7.87
N LEU A 202 14.81 -7.83 7.66
CA LEU A 202 15.54 -6.97 8.59
C LEU A 202 14.64 -5.84 9.10
N LYS A 203 14.70 -5.58 10.41
CA LYS A 203 13.94 -4.52 11.10
C LYS A 203 14.85 -3.76 12.05
N GLY A 204 14.63 -2.46 12.16
CA GLY A 204 15.29 -1.59 13.12
C GLY A 204 14.48 -0.32 13.35
N GLN A 205 14.96 0.56 14.23
CA GLN A 205 14.29 1.85 14.43
C GLN A 205 14.36 2.68 13.15
N GLY A 206 13.20 3.01 12.58
CA GLY A 206 13.10 3.69 11.28
C GLY A 206 13.60 2.87 10.08
N PHE A 207 13.88 1.57 10.24
CA PHE A 207 14.45 0.73 9.18
C PHE A 207 13.60 -0.53 8.95
N LYS A 208 13.23 -0.75 7.68
CA LYS A 208 12.71 -2.02 7.16
C LYS A 208 13.54 -2.36 5.94
N GLY A 209 14.09 -3.57 5.90
CA GLY A 209 14.91 -4.04 4.81
C GLY A 209 14.84 -5.55 4.66
N GLN A 210 15.60 -6.07 3.71
CA GLN A 210 15.72 -7.50 3.48
C GLN A 210 17.10 -7.83 2.89
N ALA A 211 17.64 -9.00 3.19
CA ALA A 211 18.89 -9.42 2.56
C ALA A 211 18.68 -9.65 1.04
N PRO A 212 19.62 -9.25 0.18
CA PRO A 212 19.58 -9.55 -1.25
C PRO A 212 19.42 -11.05 -1.51
N GLU A 213 18.78 -11.41 -2.63
CA GLU A 213 18.57 -12.81 -3.07
C GLU A 213 17.68 -13.67 -2.13
N SER A 214 17.06 -13.06 -1.12
CA SER A 214 16.07 -13.72 -0.25
C SER A 214 14.81 -14.16 -1.01
N GLN A 215 14.33 -15.37 -0.73
CA GLN A 215 13.30 -16.05 -1.51
C GLN A 215 11.89 -15.90 -0.92
N PHE A 216 11.51 -14.70 -0.47
CA PHE A 216 10.21 -14.42 0.17
C PHE A 216 8.99 -14.72 -0.71
N ALA A 217 9.15 -14.98 -2.01
CA ALA A 217 8.06 -15.44 -2.85
C ALA A 217 7.61 -16.89 -2.53
N ARG A 218 8.39 -17.63 -1.73
CA ARG A 218 8.07 -19.02 -1.32
C ARG A 218 8.37 -19.35 0.14
N SER A 219 9.18 -18.57 0.84
CA SER A 219 9.53 -18.83 2.25
C SER A 219 8.63 -18.14 3.26
N LEU A 220 8.64 -18.66 4.49
CA LEU A 220 7.94 -18.14 5.66
C LEU A 220 8.93 -17.91 6.79
N TRP A 221 8.79 -16.84 7.58
CA TRP A 221 9.40 -16.88 8.91
C TRP A 221 8.65 -17.90 9.77
N LEU A 222 9.36 -18.71 10.56
CA LEU A 222 8.77 -19.79 11.37
C LEU A 222 9.32 -19.79 12.79
N SER A 223 8.47 -20.06 13.78
CA SER A 223 8.92 -20.49 15.11
C SER A 223 9.50 -21.91 15.08
N LYS A 224 9.91 -22.42 16.23
CA LYS A 224 9.98 -23.87 16.48
C LYS A 224 8.60 -24.38 16.88
N LEU A 225 8.43 -25.69 16.77
CA LEU A 225 7.28 -26.43 17.29
C LEU A 225 7.19 -26.27 18.82
N PRO A 226 5.99 -26.36 19.42
CA PRO A 226 5.84 -26.42 20.87
C PRO A 226 6.47 -27.70 21.43
N GLU A 227 7.15 -27.60 22.57
CA GLU A 227 7.83 -28.74 23.19
C GLU A 227 6.84 -29.71 23.86
N GLY A 228 7.16 -31.00 23.81
CA GLY A 228 6.47 -32.07 24.57
C GLY A 228 5.03 -32.40 24.16
N LYS A 229 4.41 -31.62 23.27
CA LYS A 229 3.04 -31.86 22.76
C LYS A 229 2.94 -31.43 21.30
N PRO A 230 2.19 -32.15 20.43
CA PRO A 230 2.02 -31.74 19.04
C PRO A 230 1.32 -30.37 18.95
N PRO A 231 1.65 -29.57 17.92
CA PRO A 231 0.91 -28.36 17.59
C PRO A 231 -0.56 -28.67 17.26
N THR A 232 -1.46 -27.76 17.64
CA THR A 232 -2.88 -27.79 17.30
C THR A 232 -3.24 -26.85 16.15
N HIS A 233 -2.45 -25.80 15.93
CA HIS A 233 -2.68 -24.82 14.89
C HIS A 233 -1.38 -24.38 14.20
N LEU A 234 -1.47 -24.03 12.93
CA LEU A 234 -0.52 -23.17 12.24
C LEU A 234 -1.09 -21.74 12.30
N VAL A 235 -0.45 -20.83 13.01
CA VAL A 235 -0.87 -19.42 13.10
C VAL A 235 -0.07 -18.62 12.08
N VAL A 236 -0.74 -17.90 11.18
CA VAL A 236 -0.09 -17.13 10.11
C VAL A 236 -0.46 -15.65 10.19
N SER A 237 0.54 -14.76 10.26
CA SER A 237 0.37 -13.30 10.17
C SER A 237 1.24 -12.68 9.06
N GLU A 238 1.15 -11.35 8.85
CA GLU A 238 1.86 -10.67 7.75
C GLU A 238 3.34 -10.40 8.04
N SER A 239 3.68 -10.04 9.28
CA SER A 239 5.06 -9.85 9.73
C SER A 239 5.35 -10.63 11.02
N ALA A 240 6.63 -10.96 11.22
CA ALA A 240 7.10 -11.68 12.40
C ALA A 240 6.89 -10.90 13.71
N ILE A 241 6.80 -9.57 13.65
CA ILE A 241 6.47 -8.74 14.82
C ILE A 241 5.01 -8.97 15.24
N ASP A 242 4.10 -9.07 14.26
CA ASP A 242 2.68 -9.34 14.51
C ASP A 242 2.48 -10.78 14.98
N THR A 243 3.29 -11.73 14.48
CA THR A 243 3.28 -13.12 14.98
C THR A 243 3.71 -13.20 16.44
N LEU A 244 4.77 -12.48 16.83
CA LEU A 244 5.22 -12.39 18.21
C LEU A 244 4.20 -11.66 19.11
N SER A 245 3.49 -10.68 18.55
CA SER A 245 2.45 -9.93 19.27
C SER A 245 1.25 -10.83 19.56
N TYR A 246 0.75 -11.53 18.53
CA TYR A 246 -0.29 -12.54 18.64
C TYR A 246 0.07 -13.60 19.68
N ALA A 247 1.27 -14.18 19.61
CA ALA A 247 1.73 -15.22 20.53
C ALA A 247 1.80 -14.74 21.99
N GLN A 248 2.13 -13.45 22.21
CA GLN A 248 2.14 -12.86 23.54
C GLN A 248 0.73 -12.59 24.09
N MET A 249 -0.21 -12.23 23.23
CA MET A 249 -1.63 -12.01 23.57
C MET A 249 -2.41 -13.33 23.76
N HIS A 250 -1.95 -14.43 23.15
CA HIS A 250 -2.56 -15.76 23.22
C HIS A 250 -1.64 -16.77 23.93
N PRO A 251 -1.28 -16.55 25.22
CA PRO A 251 -0.35 -17.40 25.93
C PRO A 251 -0.92 -18.82 26.12
N GLY A 252 -0.07 -19.82 25.93
CA GLY A 252 -0.43 -21.24 26.09
C GLY A 252 -1.02 -21.91 24.85
N GLU A 253 -1.19 -21.18 23.74
CA GLU A 253 -1.51 -21.81 22.46
C GLU A 253 -0.38 -22.72 21.98
N ARG A 254 -0.71 -23.98 21.69
CA ARG A 254 0.18 -24.96 21.07
C ARG A 254 0.21 -24.74 19.57
N ALA A 255 0.83 -23.66 19.11
CA ALA A 255 0.89 -23.33 17.68
C ALA A 255 2.30 -23.49 17.10
N LEU A 256 2.38 -23.85 15.82
CA LEU A 256 3.50 -23.43 14.98
C LEU A 256 3.16 -22.02 14.51
N TYR A 257 4.04 -21.06 14.79
CA TYR A 257 3.83 -19.66 14.41
C TYR A 257 4.58 -19.37 13.11
N ALA A 258 3.94 -18.67 12.18
CA ALA A 258 4.48 -18.30 10.89
C ALA A 258 4.17 -16.84 10.53
N SER A 259 5.07 -16.22 9.78
CA SER A 259 4.83 -14.94 9.09
C SER A 259 5.08 -15.10 7.60
N THR A 260 4.23 -14.47 6.79
CA THR A 260 4.43 -14.41 5.34
C THR A 260 5.60 -13.49 4.96
N SER A 261 5.98 -12.51 5.80
CA SER A 261 7.04 -11.53 5.51
C SER A 261 6.86 -10.90 4.12
N GLY A 262 5.67 -10.34 3.89
CA GLY A 262 5.21 -9.81 2.60
C GLY A 262 4.13 -10.68 1.94
N THR A 263 3.84 -10.42 0.67
CA THR A 263 2.66 -10.95 -0.06
C THR A 263 2.44 -12.45 0.09
N LEU A 264 1.22 -12.86 0.42
CA LEU A 264 0.81 -14.27 0.44
C LEU A 264 0.72 -14.84 -0.98
N THR A 265 1.73 -15.62 -1.39
CA THR A 265 1.81 -16.29 -2.70
C THR A 265 1.27 -17.71 -2.65
N GLN A 266 0.97 -18.32 -3.80
CA GLN A 266 0.56 -19.72 -3.86
C GLN A 266 1.66 -20.69 -3.36
N ASN A 267 2.94 -20.36 -3.59
CA ASN A 267 4.05 -21.14 -3.04
C ASN A 267 4.08 -21.14 -1.50
N LYS A 268 3.70 -20.03 -0.86
CA LYS A 268 3.54 -19.98 0.61
C LYS A 268 2.38 -20.87 1.08
N ILE A 269 1.26 -20.91 0.35
CA ILE A 269 0.17 -21.85 0.64
C ILE A 269 0.65 -23.30 0.54
N PHE A 270 1.42 -23.65 -0.49
CA PHE A 270 1.99 -24.99 -0.62
C PHE A 270 2.96 -25.32 0.53
N GLU A 271 3.80 -24.37 0.95
CA GLU A 271 4.68 -24.55 2.12
C GLU A 271 3.88 -24.70 3.42
N MET A 272 2.79 -23.94 3.62
CA MET A 272 1.87 -24.12 4.76
C MET A 272 1.23 -25.51 4.74
N LYS A 273 0.69 -25.96 3.60
CA LYS A 273 0.12 -27.30 3.43
C LYS A 273 1.15 -28.41 3.71
N ARG A 274 2.39 -28.24 3.22
CA ARG A 274 3.51 -29.16 3.48
C ARG A 274 3.82 -29.25 4.97
N LEU A 275 4.02 -28.11 5.64
CA LEU A 275 4.27 -28.04 7.09
C LEU A 275 3.13 -28.65 7.91
N MET A 276 1.88 -28.38 7.55
CA MET A 276 0.72 -28.97 8.25
C MET A 276 0.65 -30.49 8.09
N GLY A 277 0.96 -31.02 6.90
CA GLY A 277 0.99 -32.45 6.64
C GLY A 277 2.13 -33.17 7.38
N GLU A 278 3.35 -32.65 7.31
CA GLU A 278 4.53 -33.22 7.96
C GLU A 278 4.40 -33.21 9.50
N GLU A 279 4.02 -32.06 10.07
CA GLU A 279 3.93 -31.86 11.52
C GLU A 279 2.55 -32.24 12.10
N ARG A 280 1.67 -32.81 11.26
CA ARG A 280 0.30 -33.27 11.59
C ARG A 280 -0.55 -32.21 12.30
N ILE A 281 -0.46 -30.97 11.82
CA ILE A 281 -1.20 -29.82 12.33
C ILE A 281 -2.64 -29.87 11.78
N PRO A 282 -3.69 -29.99 12.61
CA PRO A 282 -5.07 -30.21 12.15
C PRO A 282 -5.84 -28.94 11.76
N ALA A 283 -5.26 -27.75 11.98
CA ALA A 283 -5.94 -26.49 11.77
C ALA A 283 -4.97 -25.35 11.41
N ILE A 284 -5.47 -24.34 10.70
CA ILE A 284 -4.76 -23.11 10.37
C ILE A 284 -5.57 -21.90 10.86
N LYS A 285 -4.89 -20.99 11.57
CA LYS A 285 -5.43 -19.69 11.98
C LYS A 285 -4.86 -18.62 11.05
N SER A 286 -5.74 -17.99 10.28
CA SER A 286 -5.45 -16.80 9.51
C SER A 286 -5.50 -15.61 10.47
N ALA A 287 -4.34 -15.07 10.83
CA ALA A 287 -4.15 -13.96 11.77
C ALA A 287 -3.53 -12.75 11.05
N PHE A 288 -4.01 -12.46 9.83
CA PHE A 288 -3.62 -11.26 9.07
C PHE A 288 -4.27 -9.99 9.62
N ASP A 289 -3.74 -8.84 9.21
CA ASP A 289 -4.15 -7.53 9.71
C ASP A 289 -5.63 -7.23 9.39
N ASN A 290 -6.24 -6.33 10.16
CA ASN A 290 -7.65 -5.98 10.02
C ASN A 290 -7.87 -4.81 9.04
N ASP A 291 -7.13 -4.80 7.94
CA ASP A 291 -7.28 -3.86 6.82
C ASP A 291 -7.60 -4.58 5.50
N THR A 292 -7.87 -3.83 4.43
CA THR A 292 -8.23 -4.37 3.11
C THR A 292 -7.20 -5.39 2.58
N GLN A 293 -5.90 -5.23 2.88
CA GLN A 293 -4.86 -6.13 2.41
C GLN A 293 -4.84 -7.43 3.22
N GLY A 294 -5.01 -7.36 4.55
CA GLY A 294 -5.11 -8.55 5.39
C GLY A 294 -6.38 -9.36 5.14
N HIS A 295 -7.52 -8.70 4.84
CA HIS A 295 -8.74 -9.39 4.38
C HIS A 295 -8.57 -9.99 2.97
N HIS A 296 -7.82 -9.37 2.07
CA HIS A 296 -7.47 -10.00 0.78
C HIS A 296 -6.56 -11.23 0.96
N PHE A 297 -5.65 -11.23 1.94
CA PHE A 297 -4.85 -12.42 2.27
C PHE A 297 -5.70 -13.55 2.86
N ASP A 298 -6.74 -13.28 3.65
CA ASP A 298 -7.70 -14.33 4.05
C ASP A 298 -8.36 -14.96 2.81
N THR A 299 -8.79 -14.15 1.81
CA THR A 299 -9.40 -14.70 0.59
C THR A 299 -8.43 -15.59 -0.18
N ARG A 300 -7.16 -15.20 -0.28
CA ARG A 300 -6.10 -16.01 -0.90
C ARG A 300 -5.80 -17.29 -0.11
N LEU A 301 -5.84 -17.24 1.22
CA LEU A 301 -5.67 -18.42 2.09
C LEU A 301 -6.84 -19.39 1.93
N LEU A 302 -8.07 -18.90 2.01
CA LEU A 302 -9.30 -19.68 1.80
C LEU A 302 -9.31 -20.33 0.41
N ALA A 303 -8.92 -19.59 -0.64
CA ALA A 303 -8.78 -20.15 -1.99
C ALA A 303 -7.72 -21.26 -2.04
N GLY A 304 -6.56 -21.00 -1.44
CA GLY A 304 -5.44 -21.93 -1.41
C GLY A 304 -5.69 -23.22 -0.62
N PHE A 305 -6.60 -23.17 0.37
CA PHE A 305 -6.97 -24.30 1.24
C PHE A 305 -8.33 -24.95 0.91
N ALA A 306 -9.06 -24.46 -0.10
CA ALA A 306 -10.29 -25.10 -0.58
C ALA A 306 -10.07 -26.57 -0.95
N SER A 307 -11.09 -27.40 -0.72
CA SER A 307 -11.04 -28.84 -0.96
C SER A 307 -11.19 -29.18 -2.44
N GLU A 308 -10.82 -30.40 -2.82
CA GLU A 308 -11.06 -30.93 -4.17
C GLU A 308 -12.56 -31.04 -4.51
N GLN A 309 -13.46 -31.02 -3.52
CA GLN A 309 -14.92 -31.03 -3.71
C GLN A 309 -15.51 -29.63 -3.97
N ASN A 310 -14.74 -28.58 -3.69
CA ASN A 310 -15.12 -27.19 -3.96
C ASN A 310 -13.94 -26.30 -4.43
N PRO A 311 -13.18 -26.67 -5.49
CA PRO A 311 -11.99 -25.93 -5.89
C PRO A 311 -12.26 -24.43 -6.09
N MET A 312 -11.48 -23.62 -5.39
CA MET A 312 -11.58 -22.16 -5.39
C MET A 312 -10.30 -21.55 -5.94
N LYS A 313 -10.42 -20.47 -6.71
CA LYS A 313 -9.28 -19.71 -7.23
C LYS A 313 -9.62 -18.22 -7.31
N VAL A 314 -8.63 -17.38 -7.04
CA VAL A 314 -8.67 -15.96 -7.44
C VAL A 314 -8.36 -15.91 -8.94
N VAL A 315 -9.31 -15.42 -9.74
CA VAL A 315 -9.22 -15.37 -11.21
C VAL A 315 -8.67 -14.02 -11.68
N ARG A 316 -9.00 -12.94 -10.98
CA ARG A 316 -8.56 -11.59 -11.29
C ARG A 316 -8.40 -10.78 -10.02
N GLU A 317 -7.28 -10.07 -9.94
CA GLU A 317 -7.04 -9.03 -8.94
C GLU A 317 -6.98 -7.68 -9.67
N HIS A 318 -7.81 -6.74 -9.23
CA HIS A 318 -7.83 -5.36 -9.70
C HIS A 318 -7.85 -4.44 -8.48
N PRO A 319 -7.25 -3.23 -8.51
CA PRO A 319 -7.20 -2.32 -7.35
C PRO A 319 -8.54 -1.93 -6.70
N HIS A 320 -9.66 -2.27 -7.34
CA HIS A 320 -11.02 -1.99 -6.85
C HIS A 320 -11.93 -3.23 -6.83
N LEU A 321 -11.49 -4.37 -7.37
CA LEU A 321 -12.34 -5.55 -7.53
C LEU A 321 -11.53 -6.85 -7.53
N LEU A 322 -11.95 -7.80 -6.71
CA LEU A 322 -11.46 -9.16 -6.67
C LEU A 322 -12.47 -10.08 -7.38
N THR A 323 -12.01 -10.94 -8.28
CA THR A 323 -12.85 -11.97 -8.90
C THR A 323 -12.44 -13.34 -8.40
N VAL A 324 -13.34 -14.04 -7.73
CA VAL A 324 -13.14 -15.38 -7.18
C VAL A 324 -14.06 -16.36 -7.90
N GLU A 325 -13.51 -17.49 -8.34
CA GLU A 325 -14.29 -18.60 -8.89
C GLU A 325 -14.27 -19.77 -7.90
N ILE A 326 -15.46 -20.33 -7.64
CA ILE A 326 -15.68 -21.52 -6.83
C ILE A 326 -16.40 -22.53 -7.73
N ASN A 327 -15.79 -23.68 -7.97
CA ASN A 327 -16.42 -24.81 -8.63
C ASN A 327 -16.88 -25.78 -7.55
N THR A 328 -18.19 -26.04 -7.40
CA THR A 328 -18.67 -27.10 -6.51
C THR A 328 -20.03 -27.65 -6.91
N ALA A 329 -20.20 -28.96 -6.73
CA ALA A 329 -21.49 -29.64 -6.87
C ALA A 329 -22.42 -29.44 -5.64
N ASN A 330 -21.90 -28.93 -4.52
CA ASN A 330 -22.68 -28.69 -3.30
C ASN A 330 -23.51 -27.39 -3.43
N LEU A 331 -24.65 -27.51 -4.11
CA LEU A 331 -25.59 -26.42 -4.32
C LEU A 331 -26.08 -25.77 -3.00
N PRO A 332 -26.45 -26.51 -1.93
CA PRO A 332 -26.81 -25.92 -0.64
C PRO A 332 -25.73 -25.00 -0.05
N SER A 333 -24.46 -25.39 -0.08
CA SER A 333 -23.35 -24.56 0.41
C SER A 333 -23.25 -23.24 -0.35
N VAL A 334 -23.31 -23.25 -1.69
CA VAL A 334 -23.24 -22.02 -2.49
C VAL A 334 -24.50 -21.16 -2.30
N GLN A 335 -25.67 -21.78 -2.16
CA GLN A 335 -26.91 -21.06 -1.85
C GLN A 335 -26.83 -20.34 -0.50
N ALA A 336 -26.23 -20.97 0.52
CA ALA A 336 -26.00 -20.35 1.83
C ALA A 336 -25.04 -19.15 1.72
N VAL A 337 -23.89 -19.30 1.03
CA VAL A 337 -22.98 -18.19 0.70
C VAL A 337 -23.73 -17.05 0.02
N SER A 338 -24.42 -17.32 -1.09
CA SER A 338 -25.19 -16.30 -1.82
C SER A 338 -26.27 -15.63 -0.97
N GLN A 339 -26.89 -16.35 -0.02
CA GLN A 339 -27.91 -15.79 0.87
C GLN A 339 -27.31 -14.87 1.92
N GLN A 340 -26.17 -15.22 2.53
CA GLN A 340 -25.45 -14.35 3.45
C GLN A 340 -24.94 -13.07 2.76
N LEU A 341 -24.44 -13.19 1.53
CA LEU A 341 -24.00 -12.04 0.74
C LEU A 341 -25.17 -11.15 0.27
N LYS A 342 -26.37 -11.71 0.08
CA LYS A 342 -27.59 -10.89 -0.12
C LYS A 342 -27.94 -10.07 1.13
N VAL A 343 -27.77 -10.63 2.34
CA VAL A 343 -28.00 -9.88 3.59
C VAL A 343 -26.99 -8.73 3.74
N PHE A 344 -25.72 -8.97 3.40
CA PHE A 344 -24.71 -7.91 3.30
C PHE A 344 -25.13 -6.83 2.28
N ASN A 345 -25.45 -7.22 1.05
CA ASN A 345 -25.87 -6.29 0.00
C ASN A 345 -27.12 -5.48 0.37
N ALA A 346 -28.09 -6.10 1.04
CA ALA A 346 -29.28 -5.41 1.54
C ALA A 346 -28.91 -4.35 2.58
N LYS A 347 -28.06 -4.67 3.55
CA LYS A 347 -27.54 -3.70 4.54
C LYS A 347 -26.83 -2.51 3.87
N ILE A 348 -25.99 -2.77 2.86
CA ILE A 348 -25.30 -1.70 2.09
C ILE A 348 -26.29 -0.87 1.27
N THR A 349 -27.32 -1.50 0.68
CA THR A 349 -28.40 -0.81 -0.06
C THR A 349 -29.26 0.05 0.86
N ASP A 350 -29.64 -0.45 2.04
CA ASP A 350 -30.40 0.29 3.05
C ASP A 350 -29.59 1.43 3.65
N GLN A 351 -28.27 1.27 3.78
CA GLN A 351 -27.36 2.36 4.11
C GLN A 351 -27.33 3.40 2.98
N TYR A 352 -27.20 2.96 1.73
CA TYR A 352 -27.24 3.86 0.57
C TYR A 352 -28.50 4.70 0.53
N HIS A 353 -29.69 4.11 0.57
CA HIS A 353 -30.92 4.91 0.49
C HIS A 353 -31.11 5.87 1.69
N ARG A 354 -30.62 5.51 2.89
CA ARG A 354 -30.63 6.42 4.05
C ARG A 354 -29.65 7.59 3.90
N GLU A 355 -28.49 7.37 3.29
CA GLU A 355 -27.44 8.39 3.16
C GLU A 355 -27.64 9.23 1.88
N SER A 356 -27.83 8.56 0.74
CA SER A 356 -28.11 9.17 -0.57
C SER A 356 -29.48 9.85 -0.65
N GLY A 357 -30.48 9.40 0.11
CA GLY A 357 -31.86 9.90 0.07
C GLY A 357 -32.60 9.65 -1.25
N GLU A 358 -31.99 8.94 -2.20
CA GLU A 358 -32.64 8.60 -3.46
C GLU A 358 -33.81 7.65 -3.22
N PRO A 359 -34.97 7.85 -3.88
CA PRO A 359 -36.06 6.88 -3.84
C PRO A 359 -35.59 5.54 -4.39
N VAL A 360 -36.14 4.44 -3.85
CA VAL A 360 -35.80 3.08 -4.29
C VAL A 360 -36.19 2.91 -5.75
N SER A 361 -35.19 2.89 -6.62
CA SER A 361 -35.33 2.77 -8.08
C SER A 361 -35.06 1.33 -8.51
N PRO A 362 -35.76 0.80 -9.54
CA PRO A 362 -35.43 -0.50 -10.12
C PRO A 362 -34.06 -0.52 -10.83
N ALA A 363 -33.48 0.66 -11.13
CA ALA A 363 -32.12 0.78 -11.66
C ALA A 363 -31.13 1.09 -10.52
N ILE A 364 -30.23 0.14 -10.23
CA ILE A 364 -29.16 0.30 -9.23
C ILE A 364 -28.14 1.36 -9.73
N PRO A 365 -27.90 2.45 -8.99
CA PRO A 365 -26.86 3.43 -9.33
C PRO A 365 -25.47 2.77 -9.43
N GLN A 366 -24.59 3.29 -10.30
CA GLN A 366 -23.24 2.74 -10.44
C GLN A 366 -22.45 2.85 -9.12
N THR A 367 -22.75 3.89 -8.34
CA THR A 367 -22.19 4.17 -7.02
C THR A 367 -22.40 3.02 -6.04
N LEU A 368 -23.65 2.59 -5.90
CA LEU A 368 -24.06 1.44 -5.10
C LEU A 368 -23.51 0.13 -5.72
N ARG A 369 -23.62 -0.04 -7.05
CA ARG A 369 -23.13 -1.24 -7.73
C ARG A 369 -21.66 -1.54 -7.46
N ASP A 370 -20.80 -0.52 -7.40
CA ASP A 370 -19.35 -0.69 -7.17
C ASP A 370 -19.02 -1.18 -5.74
N GLU A 371 -19.96 -1.07 -4.79
CA GLU A 371 -19.81 -1.49 -3.39
C GLU A 371 -20.61 -2.78 -3.05
N LEU A 372 -21.37 -3.34 -4.00
CA LEU A 372 -22.11 -4.59 -3.82
C LEU A 372 -21.33 -5.82 -4.31
N ILE A 373 -21.43 -6.93 -3.56
CA ILE A 373 -20.86 -8.22 -3.97
C ILE A 373 -21.81 -8.88 -4.97
N SER A 374 -21.35 -9.16 -6.19
CA SER A 374 -22.19 -9.84 -7.20
C SER A 374 -21.72 -11.27 -7.46
N SER A 375 -22.66 -12.18 -7.71
CA SER A 375 -22.39 -13.60 -8.00
C SER A 375 -23.12 -14.05 -9.25
N ALA A 376 -22.42 -14.72 -10.17
CA ALA A 376 -22.97 -15.30 -11.39
C ALA A 376 -22.58 -16.77 -11.51
N ARG A 377 -23.47 -17.62 -12.04
CA ARG A 377 -23.14 -18.99 -12.42
C ARG A 377 -22.65 -18.99 -13.87
N GLN A 378 -21.37 -19.32 -14.08
CA GLN A 378 -20.75 -19.30 -15.41
C GLN A 378 -20.96 -20.61 -16.18
N TYR A 379 -20.87 -21.74 -15.47
CA TYR A 379 -20.99 -23.10 -16.01
C TYR A 379 -21.77 -24.00 -15.04
N PRO A 380 -22.11 -25.25 -15.40
CA PRO A 380 -22.49 -26.25 -14.42
C PRO A 380 -21.45 -26.28 -13.28
N ASN A 381 -21.93 -26.14 -12.05
CA ASN A 381 -21.16 -26.11 -10.80
C ASN A 381 -20.14 -24.97 -10.62
N THR A 382 -19.85 -24.14 -11.63
CA THR A 382 -18.93 -23.00 -11.52
C THR A 382 -19.66 -21.70 -11.21
N TYR A 383 -19.33 -21.11 -10.07
CA TYR A 383 -19.85 -19.84 -9.57
C TYR A 383 -18.72 -18.81 -9.47
N GLN A 384 -18.96 -17.61 -9.98
CA GLN A 384 -18.01 -16.51 -9.98
C GLN A 384 -18.56 -15.36 -9.15
N PHE A 385 -17.76 -14.91 -8.18
CA PHE A 385 -18.05 -13.81 -7.29
C PHE A 385 -17.15 -12.63 -7.65
N HIS A 386 -17.73 -11.44 -7.72
CA HIS A 386 -17.03 -10.17 -7.85
C HIS A 386 -17.20 -9.42 -6.53
N VAL A 387 -16.09 -9.25 -5.82
CA VAL A 387 -16.02 -8.70 -4.47
C VAL A 387 -15.29 -7.37 -4.54
N PRO A 388 -15.90 -6.25 -4.15
CA PRO A 388 -15.21 -4.95 -4.05
C PRO A 388 -13.95 -5.04 -3.20
N MET A 389 -12.88 -4.35 -3.62
CA MET A 389 -11.60 -4.33 -2.89
C MET A 389 -11.66 -3.33 -1.72
N ASN A 390 -12.54 -3.58 -0.76
CA ASN A 390 -12.69 -2.85 0.50
C ASN A 390 -12.78 -3.84 1.68
N ARG A 391 -12.60 -3.34 2.90
CA ARG A 391 -12.53 -4.16 4.12
C ARG A 391 -13.85 -4.89 4.41
N GLU A 392 -14.99 -4.19 4.33
CA GLU A 392 -16.29 -4.77 4.67
C GLU A 392 -16.73 -5.88 3.70
N ALA A 393 -16.56 -5.68 2.40
CA ALA A 393 -16.97 -6.63 1.38
C ALA A 393 -16.07 -7.88 1.36
N LEU A 394 -14.74 -7.70 1.46
CA LEU A 394 -13.82 -8.84 1.61
C LEU A 394 -14.11 -9.60 2.90
N GLY A 395 -14.29 -8.91 4.03
CA GLY A 395 -14.63 -9.54 5.32
C GLY A 395 -15.94 -10.34 5.26
N ALA A 396 -17.00 -9.75 4.70
CA ALA A 396 -18.29 -10.44 4.51
C ALA A 396 -18.17 -11.64 3.57
N PHE A 397 -17.39 -11.52 2.49
CA PHE A 397 -17.12 -12.63 1.56
C PHE A 397 -16.37 -13.77 2.25
N ASN A 398 -15.26 -13.47 2.90
CA ASN A 398 -14.41 -14.43 3.62
C ASN A 398 -15.18 -15.16 4.72
N GLN A 399 -16.00 -14.43 5.48
CA GLN A 399 -16.87 -15.01 6.49
C GLN A 399 -17.87 -15.98 5.86
N ALA A 400 -18.56 -15.58 4.79
CA ALA A 400 -19.58 -16.42 4.15
C ALA A 400 -19.00 -17.71 3.56
N ILE A 401 -17.88 -17.63 2.83
CA ILE A 401 -17.24 -18.82 2.28
C ILE A 401 -16.66 -19.70 3.39
N GLY A 402 -16.00 -19.11 4.41
CA GLY A 402 -15.41 -19.85 5.53
C GLY A 402 -16.44 -20.59 6.39
N GLN A 403 -17.68 -20.10 6.47
CA GLN A 403 -18.77 -20.71 7.23
C GLN A 403 -19.55 -21.79 6.46
N HIS A 404 -19.63 -21.68 5.13
CA HIS A 404 -20.55 -22.51 4.33
C HIS A 404 -19.87 -23.44 3.34
N LEU A 405 -18.60 -23.23 3.01
CA LEU A 405 -17.79 -24.14 2.21
C LEU A 405 -17.05 -25.16 3.08
N GLN A 406 -16.76 -26.33 2.51
CA GLN A 406 -15.94 -27.36 3.14
C GLN A 406 -14.45 -27.13 2.82
N TYR A 407 -13.57 -27.55 3.72
CA TYR A 407 -12.13 -27.40 3.59
C TYR A 407 -11.46 -28.67 4.13
N ASP A 408 -10.37 -29.13 3.50
CA ASP A 408 -9.66 -30.36 3.92
C ASP A 408 -8.98 -30.20 5.29
N GLN A 409 -8.75 -28.95 5.70
CA GLN A 409 -8.19 -28.56 6.98
C GLN A 409 -9.11 -27.56 7.65
N LYS A 410 -9.16 -27.55 8.99
CA LYS A 410 -9.94 -26.54 9.72
C LYS A 410 -9.28 -25.17 9.53
N ILE A 411 -10.01 -24.20 9.01
CA ILE A 411 -9.56 -22.81 8.87
C ILE A 411 -10.30 -21.96 9.91
N GLU A 412 -9.56 -21.14 10.64
CA GLU A 412 -10.09 -20.14 11.58
C GLU A 412 -9.62 -18.76 11.15
N LEU A 413 -10.54 -17.84 10.90
CA LEU A 413 -10.23 -16.44 10.61
C LEU A 413 -10.22 -15.64 11.92
N VAL A 414 -9.10 -15.02 12.23
CA VAL A 414 -8.89 -14.26 13.47
C VAL A 414 -8.29 -12.90 13.11
N LYS A 415 -8.81 -11.82 13.69
CA LYS A 415 -8.37 -10.44 13.40
C LYS A 415 -7.99 -9.70 14.67
N SER A 416 -7.05 -8.77 14.53
CA SER A 416 -6.81 -7.69 15.49
C SER A 416 -8.09 -6.84 15.66
N GLN A 417 -8.23 -6.20 16.82
CA GLN A 417 -9.30 -5.24 17.11
C GLN A 417 -9.04 -3.93 16.37
N GLY A 418 -7.84 -3.38 16.54
CA GLY A 418 -7.27 -2.29 15.76
C GLY A 418 -6.68 -2.79 14.44
N LYS A 419 -5.73 -2.03 13.88
CA LYS A 419 -5.20 -2.31 12.54
C LYS A 419 -4.36 -3.59 12.49
N ASP A 420 -3.36 -3.70 13.35
CA ASP A 420 -2.42 -4.81 13.42
C ASP A 420 -2.26 -5.35 14.85
N TRP A 421 -1.73 -6.57 14.98
CA TRP A 421 -1.56 -7.24 16.27
C TRP A 421 -0.56 -6.54 17.20
N ASN A 422 0.39 -5.78 16.65
CA ASN A 422 1.36 -5.06 17.47
C ASN A 422 0.79 -3.78 18.06
N GLU A 423 -0.10 -3.11 17.34
CA GLU A 423 -0.89 -2.00 17.85
C GLU A 423 -1.80 -2.45 19.00
N ASP A 424 -2.58 -3.52 18.79
CA ASP A 424 -3.43 -4.14 19.82
C ASP A 424 -2.64 -4.46 21.10
N LEU A 425 -1.49 -5.13 20.96
CA LEU A 425 -0.65 -5.48 22.10
C LEU A 425 -0.19 -4.25 22.88
N LYS A 426 0.19 -3.17 22.19
CA LYS A 426 0.61 -1.92 22.83
C LYS A 426 -0.54 -1.23 23.55
N GLN A 427 -1.72 -1.23 22.95
CA GLN A 427 -2.94 -0.71 23.59
C GLN A 427 -3.28 -1.50 24.86
N GLU A 428 -3.23 -2.84 24.82
CA GLU A 428 -3.48 -3.71 25.97
C GLU A 428 -2.45 -3.48 27.11
N GLN A 429 -1.17 -3.37 26.76
CA GLN A 429 -0.11 -3.06 27.72
C GLN A 429 -0.30 -1.66 28.34
N MET A 430 -0.62 -0.65 27.53
CA MET A 430 -0.90 0.70 28.01
C MET A 430 -2.08 0.71 28.99
N GLN A 431 -3.18 0.02 28.68
CA GLN A 431 -4.33 -0.11 29.58
C GLN A 431 -3.95 -0.80 30.92
N LYS A 432 -3.09 -1.84 30.87
CA LYS A 432 -2.56 -2.50 32.07
C LYS A 432 -1.68 -1.59 32.92
N VAL A 433 -0.82 -0.78 32.29
CA VAL A 433 0.03 0.21 32.98
C VAL A 433 -0.82 1.31 33.59
N VAL A 434 -1.74 1.93 32.83
CA VAL A 434 -2.68 2.94 33.36
C VAL A 434 -3.46 2.43 34.57
N LYS A 435 -3.93 1.17 34.53
CA LYS A 435 -4.62 0.52 35.65
C LYS A 435 -3.72 0.27 36.89
N ARG A 436 -2.40 0.24 36.72
CA ARG A 436 -1.40 0.05 37.79
C ARG A 436 -0.91 1.38 38.35
N GLU A 437 -0.54 2.33 37.49
CA GLU A 437 0.09 3.60 37.87
C GLU A 437 -0.93 4.60 38.46
N LEU A 438 -2.23 4.47 38.14
CA LEU A 438 -3.30 5.17 38.87
C LEU A 438 -3.45 4.70 40.35
N GLY A 439 -2.51 3.88 40.85
CA GLY A 439 -2.35 3.50 42.25
C GLY A 439 -1.21 4.20 43.02
N GLY A 440 -0.38 5.07 42.42
CA GLY A 440 0.71 5.77 43.14
C GLY A 440 1.54 6.77 42.31
N VAL A 441 1.97 7.88 42.91
CA VAL A 441 2.46 9.14 42.28
C VAL A 441 3.56 9.75 43.19
N ASN A 442 4.63 10.49 42.77
CA ASN A 442 4.90 11.32 41.58
C ASN A 442 6.40 11.32 41.15
N GLU A 443 6.73 11.93 40.00
CA GLU A 443 8.09 12.30 39.55
C GLU A 443 8.13 13.76 39.04
N ASN A 444 9.09 14.61 39.44
CA ASN A 444 9.11 16.00 38.93
C ASN A 444 10.46 16.79 38.99
N GLN A 445 11.64 16.15 38.86
CA GLN A 445 12.95 16.87 38.92
C GLN A 445 14.00 16.55 37.83
N VAL A 446 13.70 15.72 36.81
CA VAL A 446 14.72 15.28 35.82
C VAL A 446 14.67 16.07 34.48
N GLY A 447 13.61 16.83 34.21
CA GLY A 447 13.28 17.29 32.84
C GLY A 447 14.29 18.22 32.12
N LYS A 448 14.80 19.27 32.78
CA LYS A 448 15.30 20.48 32.08
C LYS A 448 16.70 20.42 31.45
N ALA A 449 17.55 19.45 31.80
CA ALA A 449 18.86 19.31 31.15
C ALA A 449 18.75 18.56 29.79
N THR A 450 17.72 17.75 29.64
CA THR A 450 17.54 16.80 28.53
C THR A 450 17.04 17.46 27.23
N GLU A 451 16.27 18.55 27.34
CA GLU A 451 15.63 19.20 26.20
C GLU A 451 16.62 19.90 25.25
N GLN A 452 17.65 20.57 25.78
CA GLN A 452 18.62 21.31 24.95
C GLN A 452 19.47 20.38 24.08
N GLN A 453 19.86 19.20 24.61
CA GLN A 453 20.52 18.17 23.80
C GLN A 453 19.57 17.55 22.76
N ALA A 454 18.32 17.28 23.15
CA ALA A 454 17.32 16.74 22.23
C ALA A 454 16.99 17.69 21.05
N GLN A 455 17.03 19.00 21.28
CA GLN A 455 16.88 20.03 20.22
C GLN A 455 18.08 20.04 19.25
N ALA A 456 19.31 20.03 19.76
CA ALA A 456 20.51 19.98 18.92
C ALA A 456 20.57 18.71 18.05
N GLU A 457 20.30 17.55 18.65
CA GLU A 457 20.25 16.27 17.94
C GLU A 457 19.13 16.15 16.90
N ALA A 458 17.99 16.81 17.11
CA ALA A 458 16.93 16.88 16.11
C ALA A 458 17.41 17.70 14.90
N ARG A 459 18.09 18.83 15.16
CA ARG A 459 18.55 19.77 14.13
C ARG A 459 19.49 19.11 13.12
N GLU A 460 20.44 18.29 13.59
CA GLU A 460 21.36 17.51 12.74
C GLU A 460 20.65 16.45 11.87
N LYS A 461 19.45 15.99 12.26
CA LYS A 461 18.68 14.95 11.56
C LYS A 461 17.67 15.52 10.55
N GLY A 462 17.68 16.84 10.34
CA GLY A 462 16.67 17.55 9.54
C GLY A 462 15.31 17.68 10.26
N GLU A 463 15.27 17.38 11.56
CA GLU A 463 14.09 17.57 12.40
C GLU A 463 14.19 18.89 13.17
N ARG A 464 13.05 19.39 13.63
CA ARG A 464 12.92 20.49 14.59
C ARG A 464 12.01 20.01 15.71
N LEU A 465 12.24 20.51 16.92
CA LEU A 465 11.52 20.11 18.13
C LEU A 465 10.82 21.34 18.72
N VAL A 466 9.55 21.16 19.09
CA VAL A 466 8.68 22.22 19.62
C VAL A 466 7.99 21.66 20.85
N THR A 467 8.03 22.36 21.98
CA THR A 467 7.27 21.97 23.17
C THR A 467 6.01 22.84 23.26
N VAL A 468 4.85 22.24 23.58
CA VAL A 468 3.57 22.95 23.70
C VAL A 468 2.92 22.62 25.03
N GLU A 469 2.74 23.61 25.89
CA GLU A 469 1.92 23.45 27.10
C GLU A 469 0.46 23.76 26.77
N PHE A 470 -0.44 22.79 26.98
CA PHE A 470 -1.88 22.93 26.73
C PHE A 470 -2.69 22.82 28.03
N ARG A 471 -3.64 23.73 28.25
CA ARG A 471 -4.44 23.81 29.48
C ARG A 471 -5.94 23.69 29.21
N GLU A 472 -6.60 22.76 29.88
CA GLU A 472 -8.05 22.52 29.75
C GLU A 472 -8.75 22.37 31.11
N GLY A 473 -10.05 22.64 31.15
CA GLY A 473 -10.86 22.39 32.34
C GLY A 473 -11.07 20.89 32.56
N ARG A 474 -11.23 20.46 33.81
CA ARG A 474 -11.48 19.04 34.19
C ARG A 474 -12.80 18.47 33.67
N ASN A 475 -13.66 19.31 33.07
CA ASN A 475 -14.89 18.91 32.37
C ASN A 475 -14.73 18.93 30.83
N ASP A 476 -13.60 19.44 30.31
CA ASP A 476 -13.35 19.73 28.89
C ASP A 476 -12.47 18.67 28.21
N ILE A 477 -12.28 17.49 28.84
CA ILE A 477 -11.30 16.39 28.61
C ILE A 477 -11.13 15.89 27.15
N LEU A 478 -11.93 16.40 26.21
CA LEU A 478 -11.84 16.09 24.78
C LEU A 478 -10.90 17.03 24.01
N GLN A 479 -10.62 18.25 24.48
CA GLN A 479 -9.92 19.26 23.67
C GLN A 479 -8.44 18.94 23.46
N LEU A 480 -7.72 18.49 24.48
CA LEU A 480 -6.32 18.07 24.34
C LEU A 480 -6.17 16.95 23.31
N ASN A 481 -7.08 15.97 23.29
CA ASN A 481 -7.05 14.87 22.32
C ASN A 481 -7.28 15.37 20.89
N THR A 482 -8.18 16.34 20.68
CA THR A 482 -8.37 16.99 19.38
C THR A 482 -7.10 17.71 18.94
N VAL A 483 -6.48 18.53 19.81
CA VAL A 483 -5.24 19.24 19.49
C VAL A 483 -4.09 18.28 19.15
N GLN A 484 -3.99 17.14 19.84
CA GLN A 484 -3.02 16.10 19.50
C GLN A 484 -3.27 15.51 18.11
N GLN A 485 -4.53 15.15 17.80
CA GLN A 485 -4.91 14.60 16.50
C GLN A 485 -4.70 15.58 15.36
N ASP A 486 -5.00 16.87 15.55
CA ASP A 486 -4.83 17.91 14.55
C ASP A 486 -3.34 18.14 14.23
N LEU A 487 -2.49 18.15 15.26
CA LEU A 487 -1.03 18.25 15.09
C LEU A 487 -0.46 17.03 14.36
N GLU A 488 -0.90 15.82 14.70
CA GLU A 488 -0.41 14.60 14.05
C GLU A 488 -0.86 14.49 12.59
N LYS A 489 -2.13 14.83 12.33
CA LYS A 489 -2.69 14.92 10.98
C LYS A 489 -1.99 15.99 10.12
N ALA A 490 -1.58 17.11 10.72
CA ALA A 490 -0.81 18.14 10.01
C ALA A 490 0.61 17.68 9.63
N GLY A 491 1.11 16.57 10.20
CA GLY A 491 2.42 16.01 9.92
C GLY A 491 3.47 16.25 11.01
N LEU A 492 3.08 16.76 12.18
CA LEU A 492 3.94 16.75 13.37
C LEU A 492 3.89 15.38 14.03
N ARG A 493 4.97 14.97 14.70
CA ARG A 493 4.98 13.78 15.53
C ARG A 493 5.02 14.16 16.98
N ILE A 494 4.03 13.72 17.77
CA ILE A 494 4.12 13.83 19.22
C ILE A 494 5.18 12.84 19.69
N ALA A 495 6.27 13.35 20.23
CA ALA A 495 7.35 12.56 20.82
C ALA A 495 7.07 12.23 22.29
N HIS A 496 6.40 13.14 23.02
CA HIS A 496 5.99 12.92 24.40
C HIS A 496 4.77 13.77 24.77
N ALA A 497 4.03 13.34 25.78
CA ALA A 497 2.89 14.05 26.35
C ALA A 497 2.86 13.85 27.88
N THR A 498 3.23 14.89 28.63
CA THR A 498 3.40 14.85 30.08
C THR A 498 2.33 15.69 30.76
N ARG A 499 1.51 15.11 31.63
CA ARG A 499 0.59 15.89 32.46
C ARG A 499 1.39 16.65 33.51
N LEU A 500 1.20 17.97 33.59
CA LEU A 500 1.82 18.83 34.59
C LEU A 500 0.93 18.96 35.83
N ASP A 501 1.57 19.13 37.00
CA ASP A 501 0.88 19.47 38.25
C ASP A 501 0.35 20.92 38.17
N SER A 502 -0.97 21.08 38.06
CA SER A 502 -1.61 22.40 38.14
C SER A 502 -2.07 22.70 39.57
N ASN A 503 -1.69 23.88 40.07
CA ASN A 503 -2.17 24.44 41.33
C ASN A 503 -3.59 25.04 41.21
N VAL A 504 -4.20 25.07 40.02
CA VAL A 504 -5.52 25.66 39.79
C VAL A 504 -6.62 24.60 39.93
N PRO A 505 -7.59 24.76 40.86
CA PRO A 505 -8.64 23.77 41.07
C PRO A 505 -9.48 23.54 39.80
N ARG A 506 -9.53 22.27 39.36
CA ARG A 506 -10.24 21.81 38.14
C ARG A 506 -9.61 22.25 36.81
N GLU A 507 -8.32 22.61 36.78
CA GLU A 507 -7.56 22.72 35.53
C GLU A 507 -6.66 21.47 35.33
N ILE A 508 -6.37 21.14 34.07
CA ILE A 508 -5.42 20.11 33.64
C ILE A 508 -4.45 20.78 32.68
N ALA A 509 -3.16 20.79 33.02
CA ALA A 509 -2.10 21.21 32.11
C ALA A 509 -1.37 19.96 31.58
N THR A 510 -1.04 19.95 30.28
CA THR A 510 -0.28 18.88 29.63
C THR A 510 0.75 19.49 28.69
N GLU A 511 2.01 19.12 28.87
CA GLU A 511 3.11 19.46 27.98
C GLU A 511 3.23 18.42 26.86
N LEU A 512 3.31 18.87 25.61
CA LEU A 512 3.48 18.05 24.42
C LEU A 512 4.82 18.35 23.78
N THR A 513 5.73 17.38 23.73
CA THR A 513 6.96 17.51 22.94
C THR A 513 6.67 17.05 21.52
N LEU A 514 6.71 17.96 20.56
CA LEU A 514 6.42 17.75 19.14
C LEU A 514 7.70 17.73 18.30
N ARG A 515 7.67 17.07 17.15
CA ARG A 515 8.75 17.09 16.15
C ARG A 515 8.21 17.22 14.74
N TYR A 516 8.94 17.89 13.87
CA TYR A 516 8.65 17.93 12.44
C TYR A 516 9.93 17.92 11.59
N ARG A 517 9.83 17.48 10.33
CA ARG A 517 10.96 17.48 9.37
C ARG A 517 10.87 18.66 8.41
N ILE A 518 12.00 19.33 8.15
CA ILE A 518 12.08 20.49 7.23
C ILE A 518 12.04 20.10 5.74
N ASP A 519 12.21 18.82 5.41
CA ASP A 519 12.08 18.26 4.05
C ASP A 519 10.74 17.54 3.83
N SER A 520 9.79 17.65 4.78
CA SER A 520 8.49 17.01 4.67
C SER A 520 7.66 17.61 3.53
N PRO A 521 7.02 16.81 2.65
CA PRO A 521 6.05 17.35 1.69
C PRO A 521 4.82 17.95 2.41
N GLN A 522 4.61 17.64 3.69
CA GLN A 522 3.56 18.21 4.54
C GLN A 522 4.01 19.50 5.27
N LEU A 523 5.24 20.00 5.04
CA LEU A 523 5.75 21.20 5.74
C LEU A 523 4.79 22.41 5.70
N PRO A 524 4.03 22.69 4.62
CA PRO A 524 3.02 23.75 4.63
C PRO A 524 1.90 23.53 5.66
N ALA A 525 1.43 22.28 5.82
CA ALA A 525 0.40 21.92 6.79
C ALA A 525 0.94 21.95 8.23
N ILE A 526 2.16 21.42 8.44
CA ILE A 526 2.92 21.51 9.70
C ILE A 526 3.06 22.96 10.14
N SER A 527 3.43 23.85 9.22
CA SER A 527 3.62 25.27 9.48
C SER A 527 2.30 25.96 9.86
N ALA A 528 1.22 25.68 9.14
CA ALA A 528 -0.09 26.22 9.44
C ALA A 528 -0.61 25.74 10.81
N ALA A 529 -0.43 24.46 11.16
CA ALA A 529 -0.90 23.91 12.42
C ALA A 529 -0.18 24.51 13.64
N LEU A 530 1.14 24.68 13.60
CA LEU A 530 1.89 25.37 14.65
C LEU A 530 1.49 26.84 14.77
N ASP A 531 1.39 27.55 13.64
CA ASP A 531 1.06 28.97 13.64
C ASP A 531 -0.40 29.23 14.10
N ASN A 532 -1.34 28.33 13.76
CA ASN A 532 -2.71 28.35 14.28
C ASN A 532 -2.76 28.05 15.78
N LEU A 533 -2.05 27.01 16.24
CA LEU A 533 -2.06 26.63 17.66
C LEU A 533 -1.41 27.71 18.54
N ALA A 534 -0.47 28.49 18.02
CA ALA A 534 0.09 29.66 18.71
C ALA A 534 -0.95 30.77 18.97
N THR A 535 -2.10 30.78 18.29
CA THR A 535 -3.20 31.72 18.55
C THR A 535 -4.20 31.23 19.58
N ASN A 536 -4.11 29.97 20.01
CA ASN A 536 -5.05 29.38 20.97
C ASN A 536 -4.71 29.84 22.41
N PRO A 537 -5.60 30.53 23.13
CA PRO A 537 -5.33 31.03 24.48
C PRO A 537 -5.14 29.90 25.53
N ARG A 538 -5.45 28.65 25.19
CA ARG A 538 -5.19 27.45 26.00
C ARG A 538 -3.82 26.81 25.71
N ALA A 539 -3.09 27.25 24.69
CA ALA A 539 -1.81 26.69 24.28
C ALA A 539 -0.67 27.71 24.44
N THR A 540 0.47 27.26 24.98
CA THR A 540 1.73 28.02 24.99
C THR A 540 2.77 27.25 24.20
N ILE A 541 3.15 27.76 23.03
CA ILE A 541 4.15 27.12 22.16
C ILE A 541 5.55 27.67 22.48
N ASN A 542 6.50 26.75 22.65
CA ASN A 542 7.91 27.01 22.82
C ASN A 542 8.68 26.38 21.63
N GLU A 543 8.79 27.16 20.56
CA GLU A 543 9.56 26.86 19.34
C GLU A 543 10.73 27.85 19.23
N PRO A 544 11.98 27.42 18.98
CA PRO A 544 13.09 28.34 18.76
C PRO A 544 12.84 29.27 17.56
N VAL A 545 13.01 30.58 17.76
CA VAL A 545 12.67 31.63 16.76
C VAL A 545 13.35 31.40 15.40
N GLN A 546 14.56 30.85 15.38
CA GLN A 546 15.26 30.48 14.14
C GLN A 546 14.53 29.39 13.36
N ASP A 547 14.03 28.37 14.05
CA ASP A 547 13.41 27.18 13.45
C ASP A 547 12.00 27.49 12.94
N ALA A 548 11.26 28.35 13.65
CA ALA A 548 9.99 28.92 13.19
C ALA A 548 10.17 29.74 11.88
N THR A 549 11.29 30.47 11.78
CA THR A 549 11.61 31.32 10.62
C THR A 549 12.00 30.47 9.41
N GLU A 550 12.87 29.49 9.61
CA GLU A 550 13.31 28.51 8.60
C GLU A 550 12.12 27.71 8.04
N ARG A 551 11.24 27.21 8.92
CA ARG A 551 9.98 26.53 8.57
C ARG A 551 9.14 27.35 7.59
N ARG A 552 8.88 28.62 7.90
CA ARG A 552 8.04 29.50 7.06
C ARG A 552 8.69 29.84 5.72
N GLN A 553 10.02 29.94 5.65
CA GLN A 553 10.73 30.21 4.38
C GLN A 553 10.64 29.02 3.41
N LEU A 554 10.88 27.80 3.88
CA LEU A 554 10.85 26.59 3.04
C LEU A 554 9.45 26.30 2.46
N VAL A 555 8.39 26.59 3.22
CA VAL A 555 6.99 26.49 2.75
C VAL A 555 6.74 27.37 1.53
N ALA A 556 7.24 28.61 1.53
CA ALA A 556 7.07 29.52 0.40
C ALA A 556 7.76 28.98 -0.88
N THR A 557 8.91 28.32 -0.75
CA THR A 557 9.62 27.68 -1.88
C THR A 557 8.86 26.45 -2.41
N GLN A 558 8.33 25.59 -1.53
CA GLN A 558 7.60 24.39 -1.96
C GLN A 558 6.32 24.76 -2.75
N GLN A 559 5.57 25.76 -2.29
CA GLN A 559 4.35 26.22 -2.95
C GLN A 559 4.60 26.75 -4.37
N GLN A 560 5.75 27.40 -4.61
CA GLN A 560 6.14 27.85 -5.96
C GLN A 560 6.44 26.68 -6.92
N ALA A 561 7.05 25.60 -6.43
CA ALA A 561 7.35 24.41 -7.24
C ALA A 561 6.09 23.61 -7.61
N GLU A 562 5.10 23.56 -6.71
CA GLU A 562 3.82 22.89 -6.96
C GLU A 562 2.96 23.64 -8.00
N GLN A 563 2.96 24.98 -7.98
CA GLN A 563 2.28 25.80 -8.99
C GLN A 563 2.78 25.53 -10.42
N GLN A 564 4.07 25.21 -10.59
CA GLN A 564 4.64 24.87 -11.90
C GLN A 564 4.18 23.48 -12.40
N LYS A 565 4.05 22.49 -11.50
CA LYS A 565 3.57 21.14 -11.88
C LYS A 565 2.08 21.09 -12.25
N GLN A 566 1.27 22.02 -11.75
CA GLN A 566 -0.19 22.01 -11.97
C GLN A 566 -0.63 22.45 -13.39
N GLN A 567 0.29 22.94 -14.23
CA GLN A 567 0.01 23.52 -15.55
C GLN A 567 -0.23 22.49 -16.68
N ALA A 568 0.07 21.19 -16.47
CA ALA A 568 0.04 20.15 -17.52
C ALA A 568 -1.15 19.17 -17.45
N GLY A 569 -2.30 19.58 -16.93
CA GLY A 569 -3.41 18.69 -16.55
C GLY A 569 -4.35 18.20 -17.68
N PRO A 570 -5.42 17.45 -17.32
CA PRO A 570 -6.29 16.73 -18.28
C PRO A 570 -7.09 17.66 -19.21
N GLN A 571 -7.45 17.15 -20.38
CA GLN A 571 -8.26 17.86 -21.37
C GLN A 571 -9.76 17.69 -21.11
N ILE A 572 -10.49 18.80 -21.07
CA ILE A 572 -11.95 18.88 -21.09
C ILE A 572 -12.41 19.50 -22.40
N GLN A 573 -13.66 19.22 -22.81
CA GLN A 573 -14.30 20.03 -23.86
C GLN A 573 -14.56 21.43 -23.30
N PRO A 574 -14.08 22.50 -23.97
CA PRO A 574 -14.30 23.87 -23.51
C PRO A 574 -15.79 24.24 -23.51
N SER A 575 -16.17 25.09 -22.57
CA SER A 575 -17.49 25.73 -22.51
C SER A 575 -17.37 27.24 -22.72
N ASP A 576 -18.50 27.94 -22.81
CA ASP A 576 -18.53 29.40 -22.92
C ASP A 576 -18.03 30.13 -21.64
N SER A 577 -17.69 29.38 -20.57
CA SER A 577 -17.20 29.91 -19.29
C SER A 577 -15.86 29.27 -18.90
N PRO A 578 -14.73 29.96 -19.17
CA PRO A 578 -13.40 29.51 -18.72
C PRO A 578 -13.28 29.27 -17.21
N ALA A 579 -14.10 29.98 -16.41
CA ALA A 579 -14.17 29.78 -14.96
C ALA A 579 -14.83 28.44 -14.59
N HIS A 580 -15.88 28.03 -15.29
CA HIS A 580 -16.47 26.69 -15.12
C HIS A 580 -15.51 25.60 -15.59
N ASP A 581 -14.80 25.83 -16.70
CA ASP A 581 -13.80 24.88 -17.19
C ASP A 581 -12.64 24.66 -16.20
N GLN A 582 -12.12 25.74 -15.60
CA GLN A 582 -11.13 25.65 -14.52
C GLN A 582 -11.68 24.94 -13.27
N ALA A 583 -12.95 25.19 -12.90
CA ALA A 583 -13.59 24.52 -11.78
C ALA A 583 -13.82 23.03 -12.03
N ARG A 584 -14.26 22.62 -13.24
CA ARG A 584 -14.40 21.22 -13.66
C ARG A 584 -13.08 20.48 -13.56
N LEU A 585 -11.98 21.08 -14.02
CA LEU A 585 -10.64 20.50 -13.91
C LEU A 585 -10.20 20.33 -12.45
N SER A 586 -10.50 21.30 -11.59
CA SER A 586 -10.22 21.22 -10.15
C SER A 586 -11.05 20.13 -9.45
N PHE A 587 -12.35 20.01 -9.79
CA PHE A 587 -13.22 18.94 -9.30
C PHE A 587 -12.66 17.56 -9.65
N VAL A 588 -12.31 17.35 -10.93
CA VAL A 588 -11.82 16.05 -11.44
C VAL A 588 -10.49 15.64 -10.77
N ARG A 589 -9.58 16.59 -10.52
CA ARG A 589 -8.32 16.34 -9.81
C ARG A 589 -8.56 15.95 -8.34
N ALA A 590 -9.49 16.61 -7.66
CA ALA A 590 -9.83 16.36 -6.26
C ALA A 590 -10.59 15.04 -6.02
N ALA A 591 -11.46 14.65 -6.96
CA ALA A 591 -12.40 13.55 -6.77
C ALA A 591 -11.75 12.17 -6.55
N SER A 592 -10.63 11.89 -7.23
CA SER A 592 -9.96 10.57 -7.16
C SER A 592 -9.33 10.24 -5.81
N PRO A 593 -8.45 11.09 -5.21
CA PRO A 593 -7.89 10.83 -3.88
C PRO A 593 -8.97 10.80 -2.79
N LEU A 594 -9.92 11.73 -2.80
CA LEU A 594 -11.02 11.76 -1.84
C LEU A 594 -11.87 10.49 -1.87
N ALA A 595 -12.18 9.98 -3.06
CA ALA A 595 -12.94 8.74 -3.18
C ALA A 595 -12.19 7.53 -2.60
N LYS A 596 -10.85 7.52 -2.69
CA LYS A 596 -10.06 6.49 -2.03
C LYS A 596 -10.18 6.60 -0.51
N GLU A 597 -9.94 7.79 0.03
CA GLU A 597 -9.97 8.02 1.49
C GLU A 597 -11.38 7.81 2.08
N LEU A 598 -12.44 8.15 1.33
CA LEU A 598 -13.83 7.86 1.69
C LEU A 598 -14.09 6.34 1.75
N ARG A 599 -13.62 5.54 0.77
CA ARG A 599 -13.70 4.05 0.84
C ARG A 599 -12.94 3.49 2.03
N ASP A 600 -11.71 3.95 2.25
CA ASP A 600 -10.87 3.50 3.36
C ASP A 600 -11.50 3.85 4.74
N SER A 601 -12.40 4.84 4.81
CA SER A 601 -13.20 5.20 6.00
C SER A 601 -14.61 4.59 6.07
N GLY A 602 -14.98 3.65 5.20
CA GLY A 602 -16.30 3.00 5.20
C GLY A 602 -17.44 3.83 4.56
N ALA A 603 -17.09 4.90 3.85
CA ALA A 603 -17.99 5.77 3.08
C ALA A 603 -17.88 5.50 1.57
N GLY A 604 -17.87 4.21 1.18
CA GLY A 604 -17.66 3.77 -0.20
C GLY A 604 -18.73 4.27 -1.19
N LEU A 605 -19.92 4.56 -0.69
CA LEU A 605 -21.05 5.05 -1.49
C LEU A 605 -20.84 6.51 -1.92
N GLU A 606 -20.42 7.36 -0.99
CA GLU A 606 -20.03 8.74 -1.26
C GLU A 606 -18.78 8.83 -2.13
N ALA A 607 -17.80 7.92 -1.91
CA ALA A 607 -16.65 7.77 -2.78
C ALA A 607 -17.04 7.48 -4.24
N ALA A 608 -17.93 6.51 -4.43
CA ALA A 608 -18.34 6.09 -5.76
C ALA A 608 -19.20 7.18 -6.45
N PHE A 609 -20.05 7.91 -5.72
CA PHE A 609 -20.73 9.10 -6.25
C PHE A 609 -19.75 10.19 -6.71
N LEU A 610 -18.74 10.49 -5.90
CA LEU A 610 -17.73 11.49 -6.23
C LEU A 610 -16.96 11.12 -7.52
N GLN A 611 -16.68 9.82 -7.74
CA GLN A 611 -16.10 9.32 -9.00
C GLN A 611 -17.08 9.35 -10.18
N GLN A 612 -18.39 9.15 -9.96
CA GLN A 612 -19.40 9.28 -11.01
C GLN A 612 -19.55 10.73 -11.47
N LEU A 613 -19.73 11.68 -10.54
CA LEU A 613 -19.89 13.09 -10.86
C LEU A 613 -18.64 13.67 -11.54
N SER A 614 -17.44 13.21 -11.13
CA SER A 614 -16.20 13.54 -11.83
C SER A 614 -16.21 13.12 -13.31
N LYS A 615 -16.79 11.97 -13.68
CA LYS A 615 -16.90 11.53 -15.08
C LYS A 615 -17.92 12.35 -15.86
N VAL A 616 -19.00 12.78 -15.21
CA VAL A 616 -20.03 13.66 -15.81
C VAL A 616 -19.44 15.04 -16.13
N LEU A 617 -18.70 15.64 -15.19
CA LEU A 617 -18.12 16.98 -15.34
C LEU A 617 -16.99 17.07 -16.39
N ILE A 618 -16.40 15.94 -16.82
CA ILE A 618 -15.52 15.93 -18.00
C ILE A 618 -16.29 16.29 -19.30
N ARG A 619 -17.61 16.01 -19.35
CA ARG A 619 -18.45 16.15 -20.55
C ARG A 619 -19.55 17.20 -20.46
N GLN A 620 -20.01 17.54 -19.26
CA GLN A 620 -21.06 18.54 -19.03
C GLN A 620 -20.47 19.74 -18.26
N PRO A 621 -20.87 20.99 -18.58
CA PRO A 621 -20.29 22.18 -17.97
C PRO A 621 -20.81 22.47 -16.55
N GLU A 622 -21.98 21.94 -16.18
CA GLU A 622 -22.73 22.31 -14.98
C GLU A 622 -23.17 21.06 -14.18
N ILE A 623 -23.41 21.24 -12.89
CA ILE A 623 -23.97 20.22 -11.98
C ILE A 623 -25.50 20.36 -11.98
N LYS A 624 -26.24 19.27 -12.21
CA LYS A 624 -27.72 19.29 -12.24
C LYS A 624 -28.31 19.05 -10.86
N GLY A 625 -29.57 19.45 -10.66
CA GLY A 625 -30.19 19.49 -9.33
C GLY A 625 -30.14 18.17 -8.52
N ALA A 626 -30.30 17.00 -9.17
CA ALA A 626 -30.18 15.71 -8.51
C ALA A 626 -28.73 15.40 -8.07
N ASP A 627 -27.74 15.72 -8.92
CA ASP A 627 -26.32 15.58 -8.59
C ASP A 627 -25.92 16.53 -7.44
N GLN A 628 -26.56 17.70 -7.33
CA GLN A 628 -26.30 18.70 -6.30
C GLN A 628 -26.74 18.24 -4.90
N GLU A 629 -27.86 17.50 -4.78
CA GLU A 629 -28.28 16.93 -3.51
C GLU A 629 -27.33 15.82 -3.04
N GLN A 630 -26.93 14.91 -3.94
CA GLN A 630 -25.97 13.85 -3.63
C GLN A 630 -24.57 14.40 -3.30
N LEU A 631 -24.14 15.44 -3.99
CA LEU A 631 -22.91 16.17 -3.69
C LEU A 631 -22.94 16.80 -2.29
N ASN A 632 -24.07 17.38 -1.87
CA ASN A 632 -24.23 17.86 -0.50
C ASN A 632 -24.10 16.75 0.56
N LYS A 633 -24.44 15.49 0.22
CA LYS A 633 -24.25 14.33 1.13
C LYS A 633 -22.79 13.87 1.17
N VAL A 634 -22.08 13.87 0.04
CA VAL A 634 -20.61 13.68 0.03
C VAL A 634 -19.94 14.77 0.86
N MET A 635 -20.31 16.03 0.65
CA MET A 635 -19.79 17.16 1.42
C MET A 635 -20.10 16.99 2.91
N ALA A 636 -21.33 16.62 3.30
CA ALA A 636 -21.67 16.34 4.69
C ALA A 636 -20.90 15.15 5.31
N LYS A 637 -20.45 14.17 4.51
CA LYS A 637 -19.57 13.07 4.97
C LYS A 637 -18.11 13.48 5.08
N LEU A 638 -17.63 14.32 4.17
CA LEU A 638 -16.34 15.00 4.30
C LEU A 638 -16.37 15.86 5.57
N ASP A 639 -17.41 16.68 5.78
CA ASP A 639 -17.57 17.56 6.95
C ASP A 639 -17.62 16.79 8.28
N LYS A 640 -18.29 15.62 8.30
CA LYS A 640 -18.35 14.70 9.45
C LYS A 640 -17.05 13.97 9.76
N SER A 641 -16.09 13.94 8.84
CA SER A 641 -14.78 13.33 9.04
C SER A 641 -13.72 14.43 9.10
N PRO A 642 -13.26 14.86 10.29
CA PRO A 642 -12.29 15.94 10.41
C PRO A 642 -11.05 15.72 9.54
N ALA A 643 -10.59 14.46 9.45
CA ALA A 643 -9.49 14.04 8.57
C ALA A 643 -9.71 14.44 7.09
N LEU A 644 -10.91 14.18 6.56
CA LEU A 644 -11.26 14.44 5.16
C LEU A 644 -11.71 15.90 4.93
N ASN A 645 -12.44 16.49 5.87
CA ASN A 645 -12.99 17.85 5.82
C ASN A 645 -11.91 18.89 5.40
N GLU A 646 -10.74 18.78 6.00
CA GLU A 646 -9.65 19.74 5.83
C GLU A 646 -8.61 19.31 4.80
N SER A 647 -8.79 18.17 4.12
CA SER A 647 -7.80 17.70 3.14
C SER A 647 -7.70 18.71 1.98
N PRO A 648 -6.52 18.91 1.37
CA PRO A 648 -6.37 19.84 0.25
C PRO A 648 -7.30 19.50 -0.91
N ALA A 649 -7.56 18.21 -1.13
CA ALA A 649 -8.50 17.74 -2.12
C ALA A 649 -9.95 18.11 -1.74
N ALA A 650 -10.37 18.01 -0.48
CA ALA A 650 -11.71 18.43 -0.07
C ALA A 650 -11.91 19.94 -0.24
N GLN A 651 -10.92 20.76 0.11
CA GLN A 651 -10.98 22.20 -0.13
C GLN A 651 -11.03 22.54 -1.62
N GLN A 652 -10.20 21.89 -2.44
CA GLN A 652 -10.23 22.02 -3.90
C GLN A 652 -11.58 21.60 -4.50
N LEU A 653 -12.20 20.55 -3.94
CA LEU A 653 -13.56 20.14 -4.30
C LEU A 653 -14.57 21.25 -3.94
N ARG A 654 -14.55 21.78 -2.70
CA ARG A 654 -15.49 22.85 -2.28
C ARG A 654 -15.44 24.07 -3.19
N GLN A 655 -14.23 24.54 -3.53
CA GLN A 655 -14.02 25.69 -4.41
C GLN A 655 -14.56 25.42 -5.83
N ALA A 656 -14.30 24.22 -6.37
CA ALA A 656 -14.84 23.81 -7.65
C ALA A 656 -16.38 23.77 -7.63
N VAL A 657 -16.97 23.19 -6.58
CA VAL A 657 -18.43 23.09 -6.42
C VAL A 657 -19.07 24.47 -6.38
N GLN A 658 -18.54 25.41 -5.59
CA GLN A 658 -19.08 26.78 -5.48
C GLN A 658 -19.23 27.47 -6.84
N VAL A 659 -18.22 27.34 -7.71
CA VAL A 659 -18.26 27.88 -9.07
C VAL A 659 -19.28 27.14 -9.94
N LEU A 660 -19.30 25.80 -9.88
CA LEU A 660 -20.16 24.94 -10.71
C LEU A 660 -21.63 24.91 -10.29
N THR A 661 -21.97 25.48 -9.13
CA THR A 661 -23.35 25.70 -8.68
C THR A 661 -23.87 27.10 -8.99
N THR A 662 -23.07 27.96 -9.64
CA THR A 662 -23.45 29.33 -10.00
C THR A 662 -23.67 29.41 -11.52
N PRO A 663 -24.80 29.95 -12.04
CA PRO A 663 -25.05 30.01 -13.48
C PRO A 663 -23.95 30.73 -14.26
N ALA A 664 -23.57 30.20 -15.42
CA ALA A 664 -22.55 30.80 -16.28
C ALA A 664 -22.99 32.17 -16.84
N VAL A 665 -22.47 33.26 -16.28
CA VAL A 665 -22.71 34.62 -16.77
C VAL A 665 -21.89 34.88 -18.03
N ALA A 666 -22.55 35.09 -19.16
CA ALA A 666 -21.90 35.50 -20.41
C ALA A 666 -21.26 36.90 -20.25
N PRO A 667 -20.04 37.12 -20.76
CA PRO A 667 -19.35 38.41 -20.59
C PRO A 667 -20.09 39.53 -21.32
N SER A 668 -20.46 40.56 -20.55
CA SER A 668 -21.15 41.75 -21.05
C SER A 668 -20.26 42.50 -22.06
N ARG A 669 -20.79 42.70 -23.29
CA ARG A 669 -20.16 43.55 -24.31
C ARG A 669 -19.95 44.95 -23.73
N GLN A 670 -18.70 45.31 -23.43
CA GLN A 670 -18.35 46.71 -23.18
C GLN A 670 -18.63 47.52 -24.45
N VAL A 671 -19.58 48.45 -24.34
CA VAL A 671 -19.89 49.40 -25.40
C VAL A 671 -18.69 50.33 -25.56
N GLN A 672 -17.98 50.20 -26.69
CA GLN A 672 -16.90 51.11 -27.03
C GLN A 672 -17.45 52.53 -27.13
N GLN A 673 -17.03 53.41 -26.21
CA GLN A 673 -17.26 54.84 -26.35
C GLN A 673 -16.43 55.35 -27.53
N LYS A 674 -17.11 56.06 -28.43
CA LYS A 674 -16.56 56.59 -29.68
C LYS A 674 -15.69 57.83 -29.36
N PRO A 675 -14.45 57.94 -29.87
CA PRO A 675 -13.64 59.14 -29.64
C PRO A 675 -14.18 60.34 -30.42
N GLU A 676 -14.25 61.51 -29.78
CA GLU A 676 -14.46 62.80 -30.44
C GLU A 676 -13.17 63.31 -31.13
N PRO A 677 -13.28 64.12 -32.21
CA PRO A 677 -12.13 64.60 -32.97
C PRO A 677 -11.40 65.77 -32.28
N PRO A 678 -10.10 66.00 -32.60
CA PRO A 678 -9.27 66.96 -31.87
C PRO A 678 -9.53 68.41 -32.26
N ALA A 679 -9.60 69.29 -31.26
CA ALA A 679 -9.60 70.75 -31.45
C ALA A 679 -8.18 71.27 -31.73
N GLN A 680 -8.07 72.20 -32.68
CA GLN A 680 -6.80 72.76 -33.15
C GLN A 680 -6.28 73.89 -32.26
N ASP A 681 -4.96 73.93 -32.06
CA ASP A 681 -4.27 74.98 -31.29
C ASP A 681 -4.13 76.28 -32.11
N VAL A 682 -4.83 77.34 -31.71
CA VAL A 682 -4.82 78.64 -32.39
C VAL A 682 -3.69 79.51 -31.84
N ARG A 683 -2.57 79.56 -32.58
CA ARG A 683 -1.47 80.49 -32.30
C ARG A 683 -1.95 81.94 -32.30
N LYS A 684 -1.64 82.66 -31.21
CA LYS A 684 -1.82 84.12 -31.08
C LYS A 684 -1.11 84.85 -32.22
N ARG A 685 -1.83 85.71 -32.95
CA ARG A 685 -1.22 86.72 -33.84
C ARG A 685 -0.82 87.96 -33.03
N GLY A 686 0.44 88.36 -33.11
CA GLY A 686 0.87 89.74 -32.83
C GLY A 686 0.60 90.64 -34.05
N PRO A 687 0.41 91.96 -33.88
CA PRO A 687 -0.04 92.86 -34.95
C PRO A 687 1.08 93.63 -35.67
N ARG A 688 0.70 94.27 -36.79
CA ARG A 688 1.45 95.21 -37.65
C ARG A 688 2.45 94.53 -38.61
N LEU A 689 2.62 94.98 -39.85
CA LEU A 689 2.07 96.17 -40.56
C LEU A 689 1.05 95.77 -41.64
#